data_AF-A0A7V6TA54-F1
#
_entry.id   AF-A0A7V6TA54-F1
#
_cell.length_a   1.000
_cell.length_b   1.000
_cell.length_c   1.000
_cell.angle_alpha   90.00
_cell.angle_beta   90.00
_cell.angle_gamma   90.00
#
_symmetry.space_group_name_H-M   'P 1'
#
loop_
_entity.id
_entity.type
_entity.pdbx_description
1 polymer ?
#
loop_
_entity_poly.entity_id
_entity_poly.type
_entity_poly.pdbx_seq_one_letter_code
_entity_poly.pdbx_strand_id
1 'polypeptide(L)'
;IKSCNYMEIEEYQNADRLGRMNKSSNEEGPQRLQKNSNTRKAIFELMLLFNKKLKEKGLIDIKDAAVFALKEAKQYADKKYSHIIVDESQDLTKVQLEFISCLYQPKEYSSIMFVCDTAQSIYPHSWLVKGRSFTSIGYDMTGKSTSLSKNYRTTTQISQAAYSLIQNDPVILEDDNFVAPSLIDRQGTFPVYRAFANVKQEAEFIANEIKDYLMKQYELKDIAVIAKNKSQLIAIKEHFDKHGITSTIFDSDLDFEEDSAKLLTIHSIKGLEFKVVFIIGLNRNVIPYVTYLEPEDQQVQITTDRKLLYVGMTRANELLYMSSSRAPSQFIREIDSKLLKLSIRNLIRSFYPISIEEYCFKHKIHNLFNNEERVRQWYIKELQDTYKYPIKLIEIEYPVNSFSKTGAVDIAVCIYGKNGTKVPFIFIEVKAYGTDIEKGVKQLKSYMSNEKTCSYGVATNGREVVVLNSVFDIIDDIPSFNSYMLPNSLENFNYIDIKHGRTCLIERDVKSKQEIEVTEQQDKKFFSANDTRQFMVYGNIAAGLPIHMNSSVEDKFYLPADWFNPNDDLFILKVRGDSMIGANIEDGDYVVIKKQEDAGNRDIVAVSLTDDATLKRFVKMGDSVLLMPENEKYEPIQIRTEQARIVGIVCGIIKRVYEHM
;
A
#
# COMPACT_ATOMS: atom_id res chain seq x y z
N ILE A 1 -10.29 -12.60 -35.06
CA ILE A 1 -10.59 -13.66 -36.04
C ILE A 1 -9.95 -14.96 -35.55
N LYS A 2 -8.66 -15.23 -35.84
CA LYS A 2 -7.96 -16.44 -35.39
C LYS A 2 -8.11 -16.76 -33.89
N SER A 3 -7.78 -15.83 -32.99
CA SER A 3 -7.91 -16.04 -31.52
C SER A 3 -9.33 -16.35 -31.03
N CYS A 4 -10.37 -16.04 -31.82
CA CYS A 4 -11.77 -16.30 -31.49
C CYS A 4 -12.31 -17.55 -32.23
N ASN A 5 -11.47 -18.23 -33.01
CA ASN A 5 -11.84 -19.34 -33.89
C ASN A 5 -12.91 -19.01 -34.95
N TYR A 6 -12.96 -17.77 -35.45
CA TYR A 6 -13.85 -17.42 -36.57
C TYR A 6 -13.15 -17.73 -37.89
N MET A 7 -13.23 -18.98 -38.32
CA MET A 7 -12.49 -19.46 -39.50
C MET A 7 -13.34 -19.44 -40.78
N GLU A 8 -14.66 -19.26 -40.64
CA GLU A 8 -15.56 -19.04 -41.76
C GLU A 8 -15.97 -17.57 -41.88
N ILE A 9 -16.18 -17.10 -43.12
CA ILE A 9 -16.53 -15.70 -43.38
C ILE A 9 -17.87 -15.35 -42.74
N GLU A 10 -18.83 -16.25 -42.77
CA GLU A 10 -20.17 -16.08 -42.21
C GLU A 10 -20.11 -15.90 -40.69
N GLU A 11 -19.28 -16.70 -40.00
CA GLU A 11 -19.04 -16.56 -38.56
C GLU A 11 -18.45 -15.19 -38.23
N TYR A 12 -17.42 -14.75 -38.96
CA TYR A 12 -16.81 -13.45 -38.71
C TYR A 12 -17.74 -12.28 -39.05
N GLN A 13 -18.55 -12.41 -40.09
CA GLN A 13 -19.50 -11.38 -40.50
C GLN A 13 -20.63 -11.20 -39.49
N ASN A 14 -21.09 -12.29 -38.90
CA ASN A 14 -22.15 -12.27 -37.88
C ASN A 14 -21.62 -12.06 -36.45
N ALA A 15 -20.33 -12.29 -36.21
CA ALA A 15 -19.73 -12.21 -34.89
C ALA A 15 -20.01 -10.86 -34.22
N ASP A 16 -20.51 -10.94 -32.99
CA ASP A 16 -20.59 -9.80 -32.10
C ASP A 16 -19.18 -9.34 -31.76
N ARG A 17 -18.88 -8.12 -32.22
CA ARG A 17 -17.77 -7.37 -31.66
C ARG A 17 -18.30 -6.74 -30.38
N LEU A 18 -18.31 -7.54 -29.32
CA LEU A 18 -18.42 -7.05 -27.95
C LEU A 18 -17.22 -6.14 -27.67
N GLY A 19 -17.35 -4.89 -28.09
CA GLY A 19 -16.64 -3.75 -27.58
C GLY A 19 -17.70 -2.72 -27.24
N ARG A 20 -17.59 -2.13 -26.05
CA ARG A 20 -18.31 -0.92 -25.59
C ARG A 20 -19.83 -1.03 -25.59
N MET A 21 -20.38 -1.67 -24.55
CA MET A 21 -21.69 -1.27 -24.06
C MET A 21 -21.47 -0.20 -22.98
N ASN A 22 -21.98 1.01 -23.17
CA ASN A 22 -22.28 1.88 -22.04
C ASN A 22 -23.55 1.33 -21.40
N LYS A 23 -23.48 0.68 -20.23
CA LYS A 23 -24.71 0.28 -19.51
C LYS A 23 -25.55 1.51 -19.09
N SER A 24 -24.97 2.72 -19.12
CA SER A 24 -25.64 4.00 -18.85
C SER A 24 -26.55 4.49 -19.98
N SER A 25 -26.44 3.92 -21.18
CA SER A 25 -27.34 4.19 -22.31
C SER A 25 -27.73 2.86 -22.94
N ASN A 26 -29.00 2.49 -22.91
CA ASN A 26 -29.55 1.30 -23.60
C ASN A 26 -29.40 1.34 -25.14
N GLU A 27 -28.49 2.15 -25.67
CA GLU A 27 -28.19 2.27 -27.10
C GLU A 27 -26.81 1.67 -27.38
N GLU A 28 -26.76 0.75 -28.35
CA GLU A 28 -25.51 0.23 -28.90
C GLU A 28 -24.73 1.40 -29.53
N GLY A 29 -23.55 1.69 -28.98
CA GLY A 29 -22.61 2.62 -29.62
C GLY A 29 -22.32 2.17 -31.07
N PRO A 30 -22.07 3.10 -32.00
CA PRO A 30 -21.96 2.77 -33.42
C PRO A 30 -20.87 1.71 -33.67
N GLN A 31 -21.27 0.52 -34.13
CA GLN A 31 -20.33 -0.53 -34.52
C GLN A 31 -19.47 -0.03 -35.69
N ARG A 32 -18.23 0.39 -35.41
CA ARG A 32 -17.26 0.83 -36.44
C ARG A 32 -17.04 -0.17 -37.58
N LEU A 33 -17.26 -1.45 -37.31
CA LEU A 33 -17.36 -2.48 -38.35
C LEU A 33 -18.74 -3.12 -38.24
N GLN A 34 -19.69 -2.60 -39.00
CA GLN A 34 -21.02 -3.20 -39.09
C GLN A 34 -20.93 -4.67 -39.48
N LYS A 35 -21.82 -5.48 -38.89
CA LYS A 35 -22.04 -6.87 -39.32
C LYS A 35 -22.35 -6.90 -40.81
N ASN A 36 -21.94 -7.97 -41.49
CA ASN A 36 -22.20 -8.17 -42.92
C ASN A 36 -21.66 -7.04 -43.83
N SER A 37 -20.62 -6.31 -43.42
CA SER A 37 -20.05 -5.21 -44.20
C SER A 37 -18.95 -5.66 -45.17
N ASN A 38 -18.78 -4.89 -46.26
CA ASN A 38 -17.68 -5.07 -47.20
C ASN A 38 -16.31 -4.91 -46.53
N THR A 39 -16.21 -4.04 -45.52
CA THR A 39 -14.97 -3.86 -44.76
C THR A 39 -14.61 -5.11 -43.96
N ARG A 40 -15.58 -5.78 -43.29
CA ARG A 40 -15.32 -7.08 -42.65
C ARG A 40 -14.90 -8.12 -43.69
N LYS A 41 -15.56 -8.19 -44.84
CA LYS A 41 -15.18 -9.12 -45.93
C LYS A 41 -13.74 -8.89 -46.37
N ALA A 42 -13.36 -7.65 -46.64
CA ALA A 42 -12.00 -7.29 -47.03
C ALA A 42 -10.94 -7.64 -45.97
N ILE A 43 -11.23 -7.41 -44.68
CA ILE A 43 -10.32 -7.79 -43.57
C ILE A 43 -10.13 -9.31 -43.52
N PHE A 44 -11.21 -10.07 -43.72
CA PHE A 44 -11.16 -11.53 -43.73
C PHE A 44 -10.37 -12.07 -44.92
N GLU A 45 -10.61 -11.55 -46.12
CA GLU A 45 -9.87 -11.89 -47.34
C GLU A 45 -8.37 -11.55 -47.21
N LEU A 46 -8.04 -10.40 -46.61
CA LEU A 46 -6.67 -10.01 -46.32
C LEU A 46 -5.99 -10.99 -45.36
N MET A 47 -6.69 -11.45 -44.31
CA MET A 47 -6.18 -12.47 -43.40
C MET A 47 -5.89 -13.79 -44.14
N LEU A 48 -6.80 -14.24 -45.01
CA LEU A 48 -6.59 -15.45 -45.81
C LEU A 48 -5.38 -15.30 -46.74
N LEU A 49 -5.24 -14.16 -47.42
CA LEU A 49 -4.10 -13.87 -48.28
C LEU A 49 -2.78 -13.85 -47.48
N PHE A 50 -2.77 -13.20 -46.32
CA PHE A 50 -1.61 -13.16 -45.42
C PHE A 50 -1.19 -14.58 -44.99
N ASN A 51 -2.14 -15.39 -44.53
CA ASN A 51 -1.89 -16.77 -44.12
C ASN A 51 -1.38 -17.63 -45.29
N LYS A 52 -1.94 -17.45 -46.50
CA LYS A 52 -1.46 -18.13 -47.71
C LYS A 52 0.00 -17.77 -47.99
N LYS A 53 0.35 -16.48 -47.89
CA LYS A 53 1.72 -16.00 -48.11
C LYS A 53 2.72 -16.49 -47.05
N LEU A 54 2.29 -16.62 -45.80
CA LEU A 54 3.10 -17.27 -44.76
C LEU A 54 3.35 -18.75 -45.07
N LYS A 55 2.29 -19.48 -45.44
CA LYS A 55 2.37 -20.91 -45.76
C LYS A 55 3.24 -21.19 -46.99
N GLU A 56 3.18 -20.35 -48.03
CA GLU A 56 4.07 -20.41 -49.20
C GLU A 56 5.56 -20.32 -48.81
N LYS A 57 5.87 -19.66 -47.68
CA LYS A 57 7.22 -19.53 -47.13
C LYS A 57 7.56 -20.59 -46.07
N GLY A 58 6.65 -21.52 -45.79
CA GLY A 58 6.81 -22.50 -44.70
C GLY A 58 6.77 -21.88 -43.30
N LEU A 59 6.18 -20.69 -43.16
CA LEU A 59 6.06 -19.96 -41.89
C LEU A 59 4.63 -20.02 -41.36
N ILE A 60 4.49 -19.88 -40.04
CA ILE A 60 3.21 -19.71 -39.34
C ILE A 60 3.38 -18.61 -38.30
N ASP A 61 2.31 -17.88 -37.96
CA ASP A 61 2.35 -16.99 -36.80
C ASP A 61 1.87 -17.69 -35.52
N ILE A 62 2.04 -17.02 -34.37
CA ILE A 62 1.67 -17.56 -33.05
C ILE A 62 0.17 -17.92 -32.98
N LYS A 63 -0.68 -17.16 -33.67
CA LYS A 63 -2.13 -17.42 -33.67
C LYS A 63 -2.48 -18.60 -34.57
N ASP A 64 -1.76 -18.78 -35.68
CA ASP A 64 -1.88 -19.97 -36.52
C ASP A 64 -1.45 -21.22 -35.75
N ALA A 65 -0.34 -21.15 -35.00
CA ALA A 65 0.13 -22.25 -34.16
C ALA A 65 -0.95 -22.72 -33.18
N ALA A 66 -1.66 -21.81 -32.50
CA ALA A 66 -2.76 -22.15 -31.61
C ALA A 66 -3.94 -22.82 -32.34
N VAL A 67 -4.30 -22.31 -33.53
CA VAL A 67 -5.39 -22.89 -34.35
C VAL A 67 -5.02 -24.28 -34.87
N PHE A 68 -3.78 -24.49 -35.30
CA PHE A 68 -3.30 -25.80 -35.74
C PHE A 68 -3.23 -26.78 -34.58
N ALA A 69 -2.73 -26.36 -33.41
CA ALA A 69 -2.75 -27.19 -32.21
C ALA A 69 -4.18 -27.62 -31.83
N LEU A 70 -5.16 -26.70 -31.88
CA LEU A 70 -6.56 -27.03 -31.66
C LEU A 70 -7.09 -28.03 -32.70
N LYS A 71 -6.77 -27.85 -33.98
CA LYS A 71 -7.20 -28.75 -35.04
C LYS A 71 -6.64 -30.16 -34.85
N GLU A 72 -5.35 -30.27 -34.59
CA GLU A 72 -4.68 -31.54 -34.29
C GLU A 72 -5.29 -32.18 -33.04
N ALA A 73 -5.52 -31.41 -31.97
CA ALA A 73 -6.12 -31.93 -30.75
C ALA A 73 -7.56 -32.44 -30.96
N LYS A 74 -8.39 -31.74 -31.74
CA LYS A 74 -9.75 -32.20 -32.05
C LYS A 74 -9.77 -33.52 -32.82
N GLN A 75 -8.73 -33.80 -33.61
CA GLN A 75 -8.66 -34.98 -34.46
C GLN A 75 -7.95 -36.16 -33.79
N TYR A 76 -6.89 -35.89 -33.01
CA TYR A 76 -5.96 -36.92 -32.54
C TYR A 76 -5.61 -36.82 -31.05
N ALA A 77 -6.15 -35.86 -30.29
CA ALA A 77 -5.82 -35.81 -28.87
C ALA A 77 -6.35 -37.05 -28.16
N ASP A 78 -5.42 -37.83 -27.62
CA ASP A 78 -5.72 -38.74 -26.54
C ASP A 78 -6.23 -37.91 -25.35
N LYS A 79 -7.48 -38.16 -24.95
CA LYS A 79 -8.05 -37.59 -23.73
C LYS A 79 -7.39 -38.27 -22.52
N LYS A 80 -6.27 -37.69 -22.05
CA LYS A 80 -5.42 -38.27 -21.00
C LYS A 80 -5.74 -37.73 -19.60
N TYR A 81 -6.24 -36.50 -19.48
CA TYR A 81 -6.29 -35.81 -18.20
C TYR A 81 -7.70 -35.85 -17.60
N SER A 82 -7.87 -36.54 -16.47
CA SER A 82 -9.11 -36.49 -15.69
C SER A 82 -9.22 -35.23 -14.83
N HIS A 83 -8.11 -34.54 -14.57
CA HIS A 83 -8.11 -33.27 -13.84
C HIS A 83 -7.24 -32.27 -14.58
N ILE A 84 -7.78 -31.08 -14.82
CA ILE A 84 -7.07 -29.96 -15.44
C ILE A 84 -7.22 -28.73 -14.56
N ILE A 85 -6.11 -28.07 -14.24
CA ILE A 85 -6.10 -26.78 -13.56
C ILE A 85 -5.53 -25.77 -14.55
N VAL A 86 -6.30 -24.72 -14.81
CA VAL A 86 -5.94 -23.64 -15.74
C VAL A 86 -5.74 -22.38 -14.91
N ASP A 87 -4.47 -22.03 -14.69
CA ASP A 87 -4.10 -20.77 -14.06
C ASP A 87 -4.12 -19.61 -15.08
N GLU A 88 -4.26 -18.38 -14.61
CA GLU A 88 -4.30 -17.15 -15.42
C GLU A 88 -5.30 -17.24 -16.60
N SER A 89 -6.42 -17.93 -16.39
CA SER A 89 -7.37 -18.26 -17.47
C SER A 89 -7.98 -17.04 -18.15
N GLN A 90 -8.02 -15.89 -17.47
CA GLN A 90 -8.45 -14.61 -18.02
C GLN A 90 -7.55 -14.07 -19.14
N ASP A 91 -6.30 -14.53 -19.27
CA ASP A 91 -5.40 -14.10 -20.35
C ASP A 91 -5.56 -14.94 -21.63
N LEU A 92 -6.26 -16.07 -21.55
CA LEU A 92 -6.34 -17.03 -22.65
C LEU A 92 -7.34 -16.60 -23.72
N THR A 93 -6.98 -16.91 -24.97
CA THR A 93 -7.86 -16.78 -26.13
C THR A 93 -8.89 -17.92 -26.17
N LYS A 94 -9.97 -17.74 -26.94
CA LYS A 94 -11.00 -18.78 -27.12
C LYS A 94 -10.40 -20.09 -27.65
N VAL A 95 -9.50 -19.98 -28.63
CA VAL A 95 -8.82 -21.13 -29.25
C VAL A 95 -8.00 -21.92 -28.21
N GLN A 96 -7.28 -21.24 -27.32
CA GLN A 96 -6.50 -21.88 -26.27
C GLN A 96 -7.41 -22.59 -25.24
N LEU A 97 -8.52 -21.96 -24.84
CA LEU A 97 -9.50 -22.57 -23.95
C LEU A 97 -10.18 -23.80 -24.58
N GLU A 98 -10.55 -23.72 -25.85
CA GLU A 98 -11.07 -24.86 -26.62
C GLU A 98 -10.03 -25.99 -26.75
N PHE A 99 -8.74 -25.65 -26.92
CA PHE A 99 -7.67 -26.63 -27.01
C PHE A 99 -7.50 -27.39 -25.70
N ILE A 100 -7.45 -26.69 -24.56
CA ILE A 100 -7.38 -27.30 -23.24
C ILE A 100 -8.55 -28.27 -23.02
N SER A 101 -9.75 -27.87 -23.45
CA SER A 101 -10.96 -28.69 -23.33
C SER A 101 -10.88 -30.00 -24.14
N CYS A 102 -10.11 -30.03 -25.23
CA CYS A 102 -9.92 -31.25 -26.03
C CYS A 102 -9.06 -32.31 -25.31
N LEU A 103 -8.21 -31.89 -24.38
CA LEU A 103 -7.31 -32.79 -23.63
C LEU A 103 -8.02 -33.49 -22.44
N TYR A 104 -9.21 -33.00 -22.08
CA TYR A 104 -9.98 -33.46 -20.94
C TYR A 104 -10.63 -34.83 -21.16
N GLN A 105 -10.45 -35.72 -20.20
CA GLN A 105 -11.06 -37.03 -20.14
C GLN A 105 -12.20 -37.06 -19.11
N PRO A 106 -13.47 -37.00 -19.54
CA PRO A 106 -14.60 -37.02 -18.62
C PRO A 106 -14.74 -38.39 -17.94
N LYS A 107 -14.80 -38.37 -16.62
CA LYS A 107 -15.08 -39.48 -15.68
C LYS A 107 -15.97 -38.95 -14.54
N GLU A 108 -16.57 -39.82 -13.75
CA GLU A 108 -17.44 -39.39 -12.62
C GLU A 108 -16.72 -38.47 -11.62
N TYR A 109 -15.41 -38.68 -11.44
CA TYR A 109 -14.58 -37.90 -10.52
C TYR A 109 -13.77 -36.79 -11.22
N SER A 110 -13.87 -36.63 -12.54
CA SER A 110 -13.02 -35.68 -13.29
C SER A 110 -13.42 -34.22 -13.06
N SER A 111 -12.47 -33.29 -13.20
CA SER A 111 -12.74 -31.86 -13.06
C SER A 111 -11.86 -30.99 -13.96
N ILE A 112 -12.38 -29.82 -14.33
CA ILE A 112 -11.60 -28.71 -14.88
C ILE A 112 -11.81 -27.51 -13.97
N MET A 113 -10.71 -26.97 -13.47
CA MET A 113 -10.70 -25.79 -12.61
C MET A 113 -10.08 -24.62 -13.36
N PHE A 114 -10.78 -23.49 -13.40
CA PHE A 114 -10.26 -22.22 -13.91
C PHE A 114 -9.96 -21.31 -12.73
N VAL A 115 -8.73 -20.81 -12.67
CA VAL A 115 -8.31 -19.77 -11.75
C VAL A 115 -8.19 -18.47 -12.54
N CYS A 116 -8.82 -17.39 -12.05
CA CYS A 116 -8.86 -16.13 -12.77
C CYS A 116 -8.87 -14.92 -11.83
N ASP A 117 -8.25 -13.83 -12.29
CA ASP A 117 -8.38 -12.49 -11.72
C ASP A 117 -8.60 -11.47 -12.85
N THR A 118 -9.84 -11.02 -13.03
CA THR A 118 -10.21 -10.10 -14.12
C THR A 118 -9.63 -8.69 -13.96
N ALA A 119 -9.26 -8.28 -12.74
CA ALA A 119 -8.54 -7.03 -12.50
C ALA A 119 -7.10 -7.12 -13.05
N GLN A 120 -6.53 -8.33 -13.15
CA GLN A 120 -5.21 -8.57 -13.74
C GLN A 120 -5.24 -8.96 -15.22
N SER A 121 -6.39 -8.91 -15.88
CA SER A 121 -6.50 -9.12 -17.33
C SER A 121 -5.96 -7.90 -18.08
N ILE A 122 -4.67 -7.93 -18.43
CA ILE A 122 -3.97 -6.85 -19.15
C ILE A 122 -3.90 -7.07 -20.66
N TYR A 123 -4.28 -8.26 -21.16
CA TYR A 123 -4.18 -8.59 -22.58
C TYR A 123 -5.49 -8.35 -23.34
N PRO A 124 -5.48 -7.64 -24.49
CA PRO A 124 -6.71 -7.38 -25.25
C PRO A 124 -7.37 -8.61 -25.89
N HIS A 125 -6.63 -9.71 -26.01
CA HIS A 125 -7.05 -10.94 -26.71
C HIS A 125 -7.77 -11.95 -25.81
N SER A 126 -7.77 -11.69 -24.51
CA SER A 126 -8.50 -12.42 -23.47
C SER A 126 -9.95 -12.66 -23.85
N TRP A 127 -10.40 -13.92 -23.76
CA TRP A 127 -11.77 -14.29 -24.09
C TRP A 127 -12.74 -14.11 -22.93
N LEU A 128 -12.33 -14.46 -21.71
CA LEU A 128 -13.17 -14.49 -20.50
C LEU A 128 -13.37 -13.11 -19.84
N VAL A 129 -13.28 -12.04 -20.62
CA VAL A 129 -13.46 -10.65 -20.16
C VAL A 129 -14.41 -9.91 -21.10
N LYS A 130 -14.87 -8.73 -20.68
CA LYS A 130 -15.78 -7.87 -21.46
C LYS A 130 -17.16 -8.51 -21.71
N GLY A 131 -17.77 -9.07 -20.66
CA GLY A 131 -19.13 -9.61 -20.69
C GLY A 131 -19.26 -11.01 -21.31
N ARG A 132 -18.16 -11.68 -21.63
CA ARG A 132 -18.16 -13.08 -22.06
C ARG A 132 -17.91 -13.99 -20.86
N SER A 133 -18.81 -14.94 -20.64
CA SER A 133 -18.73 -15.90 -19.56
C SER A 133 -18.21 -17.27 -20.01
N PHE A 134 -17.90 -18.13 -19.05
CA PHE A 134 -17.51 -19.52 -19.27
C PHE A 134 -18.55 -20.34 -20.06
N THR A 135 -19.83 -19.95 -20.06
CA THR A 135 -20.86 -20.65 -20.85
C THR A 135 -20.60 -20.54 -22.34
N SER A 136 -19.93 -19.47 -22.80
CA SER A 136 -19.55 -19.27 -24.21
C SER A 136 -18.53 -20.29 -24.73
N ILE A 137 -17.87 -21.02 -23.83
CA ILE A 137 -16.94 -22.12 -24.16
C ILE A 137 -17.45 -23.48 -23.64
N GLY A 138 -18.72 -23.56 -23.22
CA GLY A 138 -19.39 -24.80 -22.84
C GLY A 138 -19.30 -25.18 -21.36
N TYR A 139 -18.86 -24.27 -20.47
CA TYR A 139 -18.81 -24.52 -19.03
C TYR A 139 -19.86 -23.71 -18.27
N ASP A 140 -20.76 -24.42 -17.58
CA ASP A 140 -21.68 -23.81 -16.62
C ASP A 140 -21.05 -23.76 -15.22
N MET A 141 -20.77 -22.54 -14.76
CA MET A 141 -20.12 -22.26 -13.48
C MET A 141 -21.13 -21.96 -12.36
N THR A 142 -22.44 -22.01 -12.63
CA THR A 142 -23.49 -21.71 -11.65
C THR A 142 -23.36 -22.64 -10.43
N GLY A 143 -23.18 -22.07 -9.24
CA GLY A 143 -22.99 -22.81 -7.99
C GLY A 143 -21.66 -23.57 -7.88
N LYS A 144 -20.72 -23.36 -8.83
CA LYS A 144 -19.41 -24.03 -8.91
C LYS A 144 -18.23 -23.05 -8.89
N SER A 145 -18.50 -21.77 -8.65
CA SER A 145 -17.48 -20.74 -8.49
C SER A 145 -17.22 -20.46 -7.00
N THR A 146 -15.99 -20.07 -6.68
CA THR A 146 -15.62 -19.60 -5.35
C THR A 146 -14.69 -18.40 -5.53
N SER A 147 -15.01 -17.30 -4.87
CA SER A 147 -14.21 -16.08 -4.93
C SER A 147 -13.24 -16.03 -3.76
N LEU A 148 -11.97 -15.71 -4.04
CA LEU A 148 -10.94 -15.49 -3.02
C LEU A 148 -10.70 -13.99 -2.91
N SER A 149 -11.13 -13.38 -1.80
CA SER A 149 -10.95 -11.93 -1.57
C SER A 149 -9.72 -11.59 -0.74
N LYS A 150 -9.10 -12.58 -0.06
CA LYS A 150 -7.98 -12.38 0.85
C LYS A 150 -6.66 -12.32 0.09
N ASN A 151 -5.98 -11.18 0.14
CA ASN A 151 -4.62 -11.04 -0.39
C ASN A 151 -3.61 -11.30 0.74
N TYR A 152 -2.83 -12.38 0.68
CA TYR A 152 -1.80 -12.71 1.68
C TYR A 152 -0.40 -12.18 1.34
N ARG A 153 -0.24 -11.64 0.13
CA ARG A 153 1.06 -11.22 -0.43
C ARG A 153 1.47 -9.84 0.05
N THR A 154 0.56 -8.88 -0.05
CA THR A 154 0.86 -7.45 0.01
C THR A 154 0.35 -6.83 1.31
N THR A 155 1.06 -5.84 1.84
CA THR A 155 0.62 -5.11 3.04
C THR A 155 -0.72 -4.40 2.84
N THR A 156 -1.46 -4.20 3.94
CA THR A 156 -2.73 -3.48 3.97
C THR A 156 -2.60 -2.10 3.30
N GLN A 157 -1.52 -1.37 3.59
CA GLN A 157 -1.29 -0.01 3.11
C GLN A 157 -1.06 0.04 1.59
N ILE A 158 -0.27 -0.90 1.03
CA ILE A 158 -0.08 -1.00 -0.43
C ILE A 158 -1.40 -1.42 -1.10
N SER A 159 -2.12 -2.39 -0.53
CA SER A 159 -3.41 -2.84 -1.06
C SER A 159 -4.44 -1.71 -1.08
N GLN A 160 -4.53 -0.89 -0.02
CA GLN A 160 -5.41 0.28 0.04
C GLN A 160 -5.05 1.30 -1.04
N ALA A 161 -3.77 1.63 -1.21
CA ALA A 161 -3.33 2.56 -2.24
C ALA A 161 -3.63 2.05 -3.65
N ALA A 162 -3.34 0.77 -3.92
CA ALA A 162 -3.63 0.13 -5.21
C ALA A 162 -5.14 0.05 -5.48
N TYR A 163 -5.95 -0.27 -4.47
CA TYR A 163 -7.41 -0.26 -4.59
C TYR A 163 -7.94 1.15 -4.90
N SER A 164 -7.34 2.18 -4.30
CA SER A 164 -7.74 3.57 -4.53
C SER A 164 -7.58 4.02 -5.99
N LEU A 165 -6.66 3.39 -6.74
CA LEU A 165 -6.51 3.59 -8.17
C LEU A 165 -7.67 2.97 -8.96
N ILE A 166 -7.99 1.69 -8.70
CA ILE A 166 -8.94 0.93 -9.51
C ILE A 166 -10.40 1.30 -9.24
N GLN A 167 -10.74 1.77 -8.04
CA GLN A 167 -12.10 2.19 -7.70
C GLN A 167 -12.58 3.42 -8.50
N ASN A 168 -11.65 4.15 -9.15
CA ASN A 168 -11.99 5.25 -10.05
C ASN A 168 -12.40 4.81 -11.45
N ASP A 169 -12.45 3.49 -11.72
CA ASP A 169 -12.84 2.94 -13.01
C ASP A 169 -14.15 2.13 -12.91
N PRO A 170 -15.30 2.73 -13.29
CA PRO A 170 -16.59 2.04 -13.26
C PRO A 170 -16.61 0.76 -14.08
N VAL A 171 -15.83 0.69 -15.17
CA VAL A 171 -15.78 -0.51 -16.04
C VAL A 171 -15.19 -1.71 -15.30
N ILE A 172 -14.29 -1.47 -14.33
CA ILE A 172 -13.71 -2.53 -13.50
C ILE A 172 -14.68 -2.92 -12.39
N LEU A 173 -15.30 -1.94 -11.72
CA LEU A 173 -16.19 -2.17 -10.59
C LEU A 173 -17.51 -2.87 -10.98
N GLU A 174 -17.98 -2.64 -12.21
CA GLU A 174 -19.20 -3.26 -12.74
C GLU A 174 -18.96 -4.65 -13.38
N ASP A 175 -17.74 -5.19 -13.34
CA ASP A 175 -17.45 -6.55 -13.81
C ASP A 175 -17.91 -7.56 -12.75
N ASP A 176 -18.83 -8.46 -13.13
CA ASP A 176 -19.39 -9.46 -12.22
C ASP A 176 -18.33 -10.41 -11.62
N ASN A 177 -17.15 -10.52 -12.24
CA ASN A 177 -16.04 -11.34 -11.76
C ASN A 177 -15.01 -10.53 -10.95
N PHE A 178 -15.20 -9.21 -10.80
CA PHE A 178 -14.32 -8.40 -9.97
C PHE A 178 -14.57 -8.70 -8.49
N VAL A 179 -13.49 -8.98 -7.76
CA VAL A 179 -13.52 -9.22 -6.33
C VAL A 179 -12.73 -8.10 -5.66
N ALA A 180 -13.42 -7.28 -4.87
CA ALA A 180 -12.76 -6.25 -4.08
C ALA A 180 -11.82 -6.93 -3.04
N PRO A 181 -10.60 -6.43 -2.86
CA PRO A 181 -9.66 -7.02 -1.91
C PRO A 181 -10.18 -6.82 -0.48
N SER A 182 -10.25 -7.91 0.28
CA SER A 182 -10.45 -7.86 1.73
C SER A 182 -9.14 -7.45 2.42
N LEU A 183 -9.23 -6.56 3.40
CA LEU A 183 -8.05 -6.18 4.18
C LEU A 183 -7.63 -7.37 5.04
N ILE A 184 -6.34 -7.69 4.98
CA ILE A 184 -5.70 -8.65 5.89
C ILE A 184 -4.88 -7.90 6.93
N ASP A 185 -4.57 -8.57 8.04
CA ASP A 185 -3.78 -7.98 9.12
C ASP A 185 -2.27 -8.13 8.90
N ARG A 186 -1.80 -7.70 7.73
CA ARG A 186 -0.38 -7.59 7.39
C ARG A 186 -0.03 -6.12 7.22
N GLN A 187 0.43 -5.52 8.31
CA GLN A 187 0.70 -4.09 8.37
C GLN A 187 2.10 -3.78 7.82
N GLY A 188 2.23 -2.64 7.14
CA GLY A 188 3.49 -2.11 6.66
C GLY A 188 3.43 -0.59 6.52
N THR A 189 4.07 -0.07 5.49
CA THR A 189 4.08 1.37 5.18
C THR A 189 3.25 1.68 3.95
N PHE A 190 2.71 2.90 3.89
CA PHE A 190 2.16 3.43 2.66
C PHE A 190 3.25 3.56 1.57
N PRO A 191 2.88 3.34 0.29
CA PRO A 191 3.79 3.52 -0.84
C PRO A 191 4.43 4.90 -0.88
N VAL A 192 5.68 4.96 -1.30
CA VAL A 192 6.39 6.21 -1.51
C VAL A 192 6.13 6.71 -2.92
N TYR A 193 5.72 7.96 -3.09
CA TYR A 193 5.66 8.60 -4.41
C TYR A 193 6.54 9.85 -4.47
N ARG A 194 7.44 9.90 -5.46
CA ARG A 194 8.27 11.08 -5.74
C ARG A 194 8.23 11.49 -7.20
N ALA A 195 8.05 12.78 -7.43
CA ALA A 195 8.23 13.37 -8.75
C ALA A 195 9.63 14.00 -8.85
N PHE A 196 10.32 13.85 -9.97
CA PHE A 196 11.62 14.45 -10.30
C PHE A 196 11.52 15.34 -11.54
N ALA A 197 12.47 16.26 -11.73
CA ALA A 197 12.44 17.18 -12.87
C ALA A 197 12.93 16.52 -14.17
N ASN A 198 13.76 15.49 -14.04
CA ASN A 198 14.33 14.75 -15.17
C ASN A 198 14.67 13.30 -14.78
N VAL A 199 14.95 12.49 -15.79
CA VAL A 199 15.26 11.05 -15.65
C VAL A 199 16.53 10.82 -14.83
N LYS A 200 17.52 11.71 -14.94
CA LYS A 200 18.79 11.59 -14.19
C LYS A 200 18.55 11.71 -12.69
N GLN A 201 17.76 12.68 -12.24
CA GLN A 201 17.40 12.84 -10.83
C GLN A 201 16.57 11.66 -10.29
N GLU A 202 15.65 11.13 -11.10
CA GLU A 202 14.89 9.91 -10.76
C GLU A 202 15.83 8.71 -10.56
N ALA A 203 16.73 8.47 -11.51
CA ALA A 203 17.69 7.37 -11.44
C ALA A 203 18.66 7.49 -10.25
N GLU A 204 19.16 8.70 -9.99
CA GLU A 204 20.02 9.02 -8.86
C GLU A 204 19.34 8.73 -7.52
N PHE A 205 18.09 9.17 -7.36
CA PHE A 205 17.30 8.88 -6.17
C PHE A 205 17.15 7.37 -5.93
N ILE A 206 16.79 6.61 -6.97
CA ILE A 206 16.58 5.16 -6.84
C ILE A 206 17.89 4.46 -6.47
N ALA A 207 19.00 4.82 -7.12
CA ALA A 207 20.31 4.23 -6.83
C ALA A 207 20.74 4.49 -5.38
N ASN A 208 20.59 5.74 -4.90
CA ASN A 208 20.92 6.10 -3.53
C ASN A 208 19.99 5.44 -2.51
N GLU A 209 18.69 5.37 -2.77
CA GLU A 209 17.73 4.70 -1.88
C GLU A 209 18.05 3.20 -1.75
N ILE A 210 18.40 2.53 -2.85
CA ILE A 210 18.82 1.11 -2.82
C ILE A 210 20.11 0.95 -2.01
N LYS A 211 21.14 1.71 -2.38
CA LYS A 211 22.50 1.56 -1.83
C LYS A 211 22.60 1.95 -0.36
N ASP A 212 22.03 3.08 0.01
CA ASP A 212 22.25 3.68 1.33
C ASP A 212 21.25 3.18 2.37
N TYR A 213 20.10 2.65 1.95
CA TYR A 213 19.02 2.24 2.84
C TYR A 213 18.58 0.79 2.64
N LEU A 214 18.13 0.41 1.45
CA LEU A 214 17.49 -0.90 1.25
C LEU A 214 18.47 -2.07 1.37
N MET A 215 19.70 -1.94 0.89
CA MET A 215 20.74 -2.98 1.01
C MET A 215 21.16 -3.29 2.46
N LYS A 216 20.69 -2.51 3.45
CA LYS A 216 20.87 -2.82 4.88
C LYS A 216 19.88 -3.87 5.40
N GLN A 217 18.76 -4.06 4.71
CA GLN A 217 17.63 -4.90 5.16
C GLN A 217 17.22 -5.94 4.12
N TYR A 218 17.56 -5.74 2.84
CA TYR A 218 17.14 -6.55 1.71
C TYR A 218 18.33 -6.99 0.86
N GLU A 219 18.26 -8.19 0.31
CA GLU A 219 19.18 -8.67 -0.71
C GLU A 219 18.82 -8.05 -2.08
N LEU A 220 19.75 -8.00 -3.04
CA LEU A 220 19.45 -7.38 -4.33
C LEU A 220 18.41 -8.17 -5.13
N LYS A 221 18.39 -9.50 -4.99
CA LYS A 221 17.34 -10.35 -5.59
C LYS A 221 15.92 -10.04 -5.10
N ASP A 222 15.77 -9.46 -3.90
CA ASP A 222 14.48 -9.06 -3.33
C ASP A 222 13.92 -7.77 -3.94
N ILE A 223 14.70 -7.08 -4.77
CA ILE A 223 14.39 -5.75 -5.33
C ILE A 223 14.12 -5.84 -6.83
N ALA A 224 12.95 -5.35 -7.24
CA ALA A 224 12.62 -5.15 -8.64
C ALA A 224 12.40 -3.69 -9.00
N VAL A 225 12.85 -3.29 -10.20
CA VAL A 225 12.51 -2.01 -10.82
C VAL A 225 11.71 -2.27 -12.09
N ILE A 226 10.52 -1.72 -12.16
CA ILE A 226 9.60 -1.89 -13.27
C ILE A 226 9.31 -0.58 -14.00
N ALA A 227 9.22 -0.66 -15.32
CA ALA A 227 8.88 0.48 -16.17
C ALA A 227 7.96 0.08 -17.33
N LYS A 228 7.28 1.05 -17.95
CA LYS A 228 6.44 0.78 -19.13
C LYS A 228 7.29 0.36 -20.34
N ASN A 229 8.43 1.00 -20.55
CA ASN A 229 9.28 0.81 -21.73
C ASN A 229 10.69 0.33 -21.36
N LYS A 230 11.27 -0.58 -22.18
CA LYS A 230 12.63 -1.12 -21.98
C LYS A 230 13.71 -0.02 -21.97
N SER A 231 13.50 1.08 -22.71
CA SER A 231 14.43 2.23 -22.71
C SER A 231 14.59 2.89 -21.34
N GLN A 232 13.55 2.89 -20.51
CA GLN A 232 13.62 3.43 -19.14
C GLN A 232 14.50 2.53 -18.25
N LEU A 233 14.38 1.20 -18.42
CA LEU A 233 15.18 0.22 -17.68
C LEU A 233 16.66 0.29 -18.05
N ILE A 234 16.97 0.48 -19.33
CA ILE A 234 18.36 0.67 -19.80
C ILE A 234 18.98 1.90 -19.13
N ALA A 235 18.24 3.02 -19.07
CA ALA A 235 18.74 4.24 -18.42
C ALA A 235 19.00 4.07 -16.91
N ILE A 236 18.16 3.28 -16.22
CA ILE A 236 18.39 2.92 -14.81
C ILE A 236 19.61 2.02 -14.68
N LYS A 237 19.73 0.99 -15.52
CA LYS A 237 20.87 0.08 -15.49
C LYS A 237 22.20 0.82 -15.60
N GLU A 238 22.30 1.75 -16.54
CA GLU A 238 23.51 2.58 -16.70
C GLU A 238 23.85 3.42 -15.45
N HIS A 239 22.84 3.80 -14.65
CA HIS A 239 23.06 4.50 -13.38
C HIS A 239 23.44 3.53 -12.26
N PHE A 240 22.83 2.35 -12.22
CA PHE A 240 23.16 1.30 -11.25
C PHE A 240 24.61 0.83 -11.43
N ASP A 241 25.06 0.63 -12.67
CA ASP A 241 26.44 0.26 -12.98
C ASP A 241 27.43 1.32 -12.47
N LYS A 242 27.09 2.62 -12.55
CA LYS A 242 27.92 3.72 -12.00
C LYS A 242 27.98 3.74 -10.47
N HIS A 243 26.94 3.25 -9.81
CA HIS A 243 26.85 3.23 -8.34
C HIS A 243 27.33 1.91 -7.72
N GLY A 244 27.69 0.93 -8.56
CA GLY A 244 28.13 -0.40 -8.15
C GLY A 244 26.98 -1.33 -7.74
N ILE A 245 25.78 -1.11 -8.27
CA ILE A 245 24.58 -1.92 -7.98
C ILE A 245 24.42 -2.97 -9.09
N THR A 246 24.57 -4.25 -8.73
CA THR A 246 24.37 -5.37 -9.67
C THR A 246 22.91 -5.46 -10.09
N SER A 247 22.65 -5.45 -11.40
CA SER A 247 21.28 -5.53 -11.94
C SER A 247 21.20 -6.18 -13.30
N THR A 248 20.09 -6.89 -13.52
CA THR A 248 19.79 -7.66 -14.73
C THR A 248 18.49 -7.20 -15.35
N ILE A 249 18.50 -6.89 -16.64
CA ILE A 249 17.27 -6.60 -17.40
C ILE A 249 16.61 -7.92 -17.74
N PHE A 250 15.34 -8.06 -17.36
CA PHE A 250 14.58 -9.25 -17.58
C PHE A 250 14.42 -9.58 -19.06
N ASP A 251 14.86 -10.76 -19.43
CA ASP A 251 14.60 -11.47 -20.68
C ASP A 251 14.20 -12.92 -20.34
N SER A 252 13.76 -13.71 -21.32
CA SER A 252 13.14 -15.03 -21.09
C SER A 252 13.99 -16.08 -20.35
N ASP A 253 15.32 -15.90 -20.24
CA ASP A 253 16.27 -16.93 -19.76
C ASP A 253 17.03 -16.53 -18.47
N LEU A 254 16.39 -15.86 -17.50
CA LEU A 254 17.08 -15.41 -16.28
C LEU A 254 16.96 -16.36 -15.09
N ASP A 255 18.06 -16.40 -14.33
CA ASP A 255 18.14 -16.99 -13.01
C ASP A 255 17.58 -16.02 -11.95
N PHE A 256 16.50 -16.43 -11.29
CA PHE A 256 15.87 -15.67 -10.22
C PHE A 256 16.66 -15.73 -8.91
N GLU A 257 17.58 -16.70 -8.77
CA GLU A 257 18.42 -16.86 -7.58
C GLU A 257 19.68 -15.99 -7.61
N GLU A 258 20.03 -15.43 -8.77
CA GLU A 258 21.16 -14.50 -8.87
C GLU A 258 20.89 -13.25 -8.01
N ASP A 259 21.83 -12.92 -7.12
CA ASP A 259 21.77 -11.75 -6.24
C ASP A 259 21.97 -10.44 -7.02
N SER A 260 20.94 -10.06 -7.76
CA SER A 260 20.91 -8.90 -8.64
C SER A 260 19.53 -8.28 -8.66
N ALA A 261 19.47 -6.94 -8.71
CA ALA A 261 18.20 -6.23 -8.83
C ALA A 261 17.56 -6.51 -10.19
N LYS A 262 16.29 -6.92 -10.20
CA LYS A 262 15.60 -7.35 -11.42
C LYS A 262 14.91 -6.16 -12.09
N LEU A 263 15.32 -5.84 -13.32
CA LEU A 263 14.76 -4.73 -14.11
C LEU A 263 13.75 -5.28 -15.13
N LEU A 264 12.45 -5.07 -14.91
CA LEU A 264 11.37 -5.70 -15.68
C LEU A 264 10.49 -4.68 -16.41
N THR A 265 9.88 -5.06 -17.53
CA THR A 265 8.73 -4.27 -18.00
C THR A 265 7.54 -4.54 -17.09
N ILE A 266 6.65 -3.56 -16.94
CA ILE A 266 5.44 -3.73 -16.11
C ILE A 266 4.51 -4.85 -16.62
N HIS A 267 4.63 -5.29 -17.87
CA HIS A 267 3.90 -6.47 -18.36
C HIS A 267 4.59 -7.77 -17.94
N SER A 268 5.93 -7.76 -17.84
CA SER A 268 6.75 -8.93 -17.50
C SER A 268 6.73 -9.29 -16.03
N ILE A 269 6.34 -8.35 -15.14
CA ILE A 269 6.22 -8.65 -13.71
C ILE A 269 4.99 -9.50 -13.36
N LYS A 270 4.04 -9.67 -14.29
CA LYS A 270 2.87 -10.51 -14.05
C LYS A 270 3.31 -11.94 -13.74
N GLY A 271 2.79 -12.49 -12.65
CA GLY A 271 3.18 -13.81 -12.14
C GLY A 271 4.40 -13.81 -11.20
N LEU A 272 5.11 -12.70 -11.06
CA LEU A 272 6.27 -12.55 -10.17
C LEU A 272 5.88 -11.78 -8.90
N GLU A 273 6.75 -11.75 -7.91
CA GLU A 273 6.60 -10.98 -6.67
C GLU A 273 7.97 -10.66 -6.05
N PHE A 274 8.06 -9.53 -5.37
CA PHE A 274 9.31 -9.02 -4.78
C PHE A 274 9.02 -8.34 -3.44
N LYS A 275 9.97 -8.39 -2.50
CA LYS A 275 9.82 -7.65 -1.22
C LYS A 275 9.75 -6.15 -1.47
N VAL A 276 10.57 -5.65 -2.39
CA VAL A 276 10.62 -4.23 -2.77
C VAL A 276 10.40 -4.05 -4.26
N VAL A 277 9.45 -3.20 -4.64
CA VAL A 277 9.20 -2.83 -6.06
C VAL A 277 9.30 -1.33 -6.26
N PHE A 278 10.05 -0.92 -7.29
CA PHE A 278 10.10 0.44 -7.81
C PHE A 278 9.33 0.52 -9.13
N ILE A 279 8.26 1.29 -9.21
CA ILE A 279 7.54 1.59 -10.46
C ILE A 279 7.96 2.98 -10.96
N ILE A 280 8.74 3.02 -12.03
CA ILE A 280 9.43 4.23 -12.46
C ILE A 280 8.85 4.86 -13.72
N GLY A 281 9.10 6.15 -13.88
CA GLY A 281 8.70 6.93 -15.04
C GLY A 281 7.19 6.89 -15.30
N LEU A 282 6.41 6.99 -14.23
CA LEU A 282 4.96 7.19 -14.22
C LEU A 282 4.61 8.60 -14.72
N ASN A 283 4.91 8.85 -15.98
CA ASN A 283 4.80 10.15 -16.64
C ASN A 283 3.52 10.24 -17.49
N ARG A 284 2.99 11.45 -17.64
CA ARG A 284 1.92 11.76 -18.60
C ARG A 284 2.34 11.32 -20.00
N ASN A 285 1.42 10.71 -20.75
CA ASN A 285 1.63 10.15 -22.08
C ASN A 285 2.65 8.99 -22.14
N VAL A 286 3.03 8.41 -21.01
CA VAL A 286 3.77 7.13 -20.93
C VAL A 286 2.86 6.06 -20.37
N ILE A 287 2.16 6.40 -19.29
CA ILE A 287 1.10 5.57 -18.70
C ILE A 287 0.02 6.51 -18.14
N PRO A 288 -1.22 6.51 -18.66
CA PRO A 288 -1.63 5.78 -19.85
C PRO A 288 -0.99 6.37 -21.13
N TYR A 289 -0.76 5.51 -22.13
CA TYR A 289 -0.39 5.93 -23.47
C TYR A 289 -1.60 5.88 -24.39
N VAL A 290 -2.24 7.04 -24.57
CA VAL A 290 -3.46 7.17 -25.36
C VAL A 290 -3.12 7.60 -26.79
N THR A 291 -3.46 6.77 -27.77
CA THR A 291 -3.17 7.02 -29.20
C THR A 291 -4.42 7.11 -30.06
N TYR A 292 -5.53 6.52 -29.62
CA TYR A 292 -6.77 6.57 -30.38
C TYR A 292 -7.42 7.95 -30.29
N LEU A 293 -8.06 8.38 -31.38
CA LEU A 293 -8.76 9.67 -31.43
C LEU A 293 -10.12 9.65 -30.74
N GLU A 294 -10.68 8.47 -30.58
CA GLU A 294 -12.09 8.31 -30.29
C GLU A 294 -12.31 8.01 -28.81
N PRO A 295 -13.21 8.73 -28.12
CA PRO A 295 -13.28 8.76 -26.66
C PRO A 295 -13.36 7.37 -26.02
N GLU A 296 -14.18 6.50 -26.59
CA GLU A 296 -14.39 5.17 -26.03
C GLU A 296 -13.17 4.23 -26.24
N ASP A 297 -12.31 4.45 -27.24
CA ASP A 297 -11.03 3.68 -27.40
C ASP A 297 -10.01 4.17 -26.40
N GLN A 298 -9.99 5.49 -26.21
CA GLN A 298 -9.13 6.12 -25.22
C GLN A 298 -9.46 5.56 -23.85
N GLN A 299 -10.75 5.45 -23.50
CA GLN A 299 -11.17 4.87 -22.23
C GLN A 299 -10.69 3.43 -22.07
N VAL A 300 -10.79 2.59 -23.11
CA VAL A 300 -10.29 1.20 -23.05
C VAL A 300 -8.76 1.15 -22.84
N GLN A 301 -8.00 2.01 -23.51
CA GLN A 301 -6.54 2.11 -23.29
C GLN A 301 -6.24 2.55 -21.86
N ILE A 302 -6.95 3.57 -21.37
CA ILE A 302 -6.81 4.08 -20.00
C ILE A 302 -7.13 2.97 -18.98
N THR A 303 -8.25 2.27 -19.11
CA THR A 303 -8.62 1.14 -18.25
C THR A 303 -7.56 0.03 -18.28
N THR A 304 -7.03 -0.29 -19.46
CA THR A 304 -5.99 -1.33 -19.61
C THR A 304 -4.69 -0.92 -18.91
N ASP A 305 -4.24 0.31 -19.11
CA ASP A 305 -3.03 0.83 -18.45
C ASP A 305 -3.23 1.07 -16.94
N ARG A 306 -4.47 1.32 -16.49
CA ARG A 306 -4.82 1.37 -15.06
C ARG A 306 -4.70 -0.01 -14.42
N LYS A 307 -5.27 -1.05 -15.05
CA LYS A 307 -5.10 -2.45 -14.61
C LYS A 307 -3.62 -2.84 -14.57
N LEU A 308 -2.84 -2.41 -15.56
CA LEU A 308 -1.41 -2.67 -15.62
C LEU A 308 -0.64 -2.03 -14.45
N LEU A 309 -0.97 -0.78 -14.09
CA LEU A 309 -0.40 -0.14 -12.92
C LEU A 309 -0.82 -0.84 -11.62
N TYR A 310 -2.10 -1.18 -11.48
CA TYR A 310 -2.61 -1.97 -10.34
C TYR A 310 -1.87 -3.30 -10.17
N VAL A 311 -1.67 -4.03 -11.27
CA VAL A 311 -0.85 -5.25 -11.27
C VAL A 311 0.54 -4.91 -10.77
N GLY A 312 1.23 -3.91 -11.33
CA GLY A 312 2.57 -3.53 -10.86
C GLY A 312 2.65 -3.19 -9.37
N MET A 313 1.66 -2.47 -8.83
CA MET A 313 1.59 -2.09 -7.41
C MET A 313 1.44 -3.31 -6.49
N THR A 314 0.63 -4.29 -6.90
CA THR A 314 0.31 -5.50 -6.11
C THR A 314 1.37 -6.61 -6.22
N ARG A 315 2.53 -6.31 -6.84
CA ARG A 315 3.71 -7.19 -6.90
C ARG A 315 4.72 -6.92 -5.79
N ALA A 316 4.51 -5.85 -5.04
CA ALA A 316 5.26 -5.53 -3.84
C ALA A 316 4.69 -6.29 -2.64
N ASN A 317 5.55 -7.00 -1.92
CA ASN A 317 5.17 -7.69 -0.70
C ASN A 317 5.26 -6.74 0.51
N GLU A 318 6.33 -5.93 0.60
CA GLU A 318 6.63 -5.10 1.77
C GLU A 318 6.70 -3.60 1.44
N LEU A 319 7.49 -3.21 0.44
CA LEU A 319 7.75 -1.81 0.09
C LEU A 319 7.43 -1.53 -1.37
N LEU A 320 6.67 -0.45 -1.62
CA LEU A 320 6.36 0.05 -2.95
C LEU A 320 6.87 1.49 -3.09
N TYR A 321 7.74 1.69 -4.08
CA TYR A 321 8.20 3.00 -4.51
C TYR A 321 7.64 3.30 -5.89
N MET A 322 7.16 4.52 -6.09
CA MET A 322 6.61 5.01 -7.34
C MET A 322 7.27 6.34 -7.69
N SER A 323 7.64 6.53 -8.95
CA SER A 323 8.28 7.78 -9.36
C SER A 323 7.88 8.26 -10.74
N SER A 324 7.98 9.57 -10.92
CA SER A 324 7.88 10.24 -12.21
C SER A 324 9.10 11.14 -12.41
N SER A 325 9.52 11.34 -13.65
CA SER A 325 10.69 12.17 -14.01
C SER A 325 10.32 13.41 -14.83
N ARG A 326 9.02 13.62 -15.06
CA ARG A 326 8.43 14.74 -15.80
C ARG A 326 7.04 15.05 -15.22
N ALA A 327 6.15 15.62 -16.03
CA ALA A 327 4.74 15.75 -15.68
C ALA A 327 4.18 14.38 -15.24
N PRO A 328 3.67 14.25 -14.00
CA PRO A 328 3.14 12.99 -13.50
C PRO A 328 2.00 12.43 -14.35
N SER A 329 1.88 11.11 -14.37
CA SER A 329 0.72 10.40 -14.88
C SER A 329 -0.57 10.89 -14.20
N GLN A 330 -1.68 10.85 -14.94
CA GLN A 330 -3.00 11.11 -14.35
C GLN A 330 -3.35 10.11 -13.24
N PHE A 331 -2.86 8.86 -13.34
CA PHE A 331 -3.12 7.82 -12.34
C PHE A 331 -2.56 8.16 -10.96
N ILE A 332 -1.48 8.94 -10.88
CA ILE A 332 -0.96 9.44 -9.60
C ILE A 332 -1.98 10.33 -8.88
N ARG A 333 -2.79 11.08 -9.64
CA ARG A 333 -3.83 11.95 -9.06
C ARG A 333 -5.11 11.19 -8.70
N GLU A 334 -5.28 9.99 -9.25
CA GLU A 334 -6.41 9.11 -8.97
C GLU A 334 -6.17 8.29 -7.69
N ILE A 335 -4.92 7.96 -7.38
CA ILE A 335 -4.54 7.36 -6.10
C ILE A 335 -4.79 8.38 -4.98
N ASP A 336 -5.41 7.95 -3.88
CA ASP A 336 -5.58 8.82 -2.72
C ASP A 336 -4.21 9.19 -2.15
N SER A 337 -3.86 10.48 -2.28
CA SER A 337 -2.63 11.07 -1.76
C SER A 337 -2.39 10.87 -0.26
N LYS A 338 -3.44 10.63 0.54
CA LYS A 338 -3.30 10.30 1.96
C LYS A 338 -2.78 8.87 2.20
N LEU A 339 -2.88 8.01 1.18
CA LEU A 339 -2.34 6.66 1.17
C LEU A 339 -0.94 6.61 0.54
N LEU A 340 -0.28 7.75 0.38
CA LEU A 340 1.07 7.87 -0.18
C LEU A 340 1.97 8.65 0.78
N LYS A 341 3.28 8.37 0.74
CA LYS A 341 4.31 9.06 1.53
C LYS A 341 5.36 9.72 0.64
N LEU A 342 6.01 10.77 1.17
CA LEU A 342 7.14 11.41 0.46
C LEU A 342 8.45 10.62 0.61
N SER A 343 8.63 9.92 1.72
CA SER A 343 9.74 9.03 1.97
C SER A 343 9.31 7.88 2.89
N ILE A 344 10.04 6.78 2.85
CA ILE A 344 9.86 5.69 3.82
C ILE A 344 10.26 6.14 5.24
N ARG A 345 11.20 7.09 5.32
CA ARG A 345 11.91 7.49 6.54
C ARG A 345 11.19 8.50 7.43
N ASN A 346 10.16 9.16 6.91
CA ASN A 346 9.32 10.08 7.67
C ASN A 346 7.88 9.62 7.69
N LEU A 347 7.08 10.15 8.60
CA LEU A 347 5.65 9.84 8.72
C LEU A 347 4.81 10.64 7.71
N ILE A 348 5.33 11.76 7.21
CA ILE A 348 4.57 12.70 6.39
C ILE A 348 4.03 12.07 5.10
N ARG A 349 2.74 12.31 4.86
CA ARG A 349 2.04 11.87 3.65
C ARG A 349 2.45 12.71 2.44
N SER A 350 2.11 12.28 1.23
CA SER A 350 2.26 13.12 0.04
C SER A 350 1.35 14.34 0.12
N PHE A 351 1.73 15.43 -0.55
CA PHE A 351 0.92 16.64 -0.61
C PHE A 351 -0.49 16.35 -1.14
N TYR A 352 -1.49 16.82 -0.41
CA TYR A 352 -2.90 16.76 -0.79
C TYR A 352 -3.57 18.13 -0.61
N PRO A 353 -4.48 18.52 -1.52
CA PRO A 353 -5.17 19.79 -1.40
C PRO A 353 -6.10 19.76 -0.19
N ILE A 354 -6.13 20.86 0.55
CA ILE A 354 -7.11 21.12 1.62
C ILE A 354 -8.09 22.18 1.12
N SER A 355 -9.37 22.00 1.41
CA SER A 355 -10.42 22.95 1.07
C SER A 355 -10.23 24.25 1.87
N ILE A 356 -10.57 25.41 1.29
CA ILE A 356 -10.40 26.70 1.99
C ILE A 356 -11.31 26.76 3.23
N GLU A 357 -12.42 26.03 3.21
CA GLU A 357 -13.34 25.83 4.33
C GLU A 357 -12.64 25.18 5.53
N GLU A 358 -11.66 24.31 5.31
CA GLU A 358 -10.91 23.59 6.34
C GLU A 358 -9.63 24.30 6.80
N TYR A 359 -9.27 25.46 6.22
CA TYR A 359 -8.04 26.17 6.59
C TYR A 359 -8.03 26.55 8.07
N CYS A 360 -6.92 26.27 8.73
CA CYS A 360 -6.61 26.72 10.08
C CYS A 360 -6.11 28.18 10.06
N PHE A 361 -6.32 28.90 11.16
CA PHE A 361 -5.82 30.28 11.35
C PHE A 361 -6.28 31.32 10.31
N LYS A 362 -7.45 31.16 9.69
CA LYS A 362 -7.98 32.07 8.64
C LYS A 362 -7.89 33.56 8.98
N HIS A 363 -8.09 33.92 10.24
CA HIS A 363 -8.03 35.29 10.75
C HIS A 363 -6.63 35.94 10.68
N LYS A 364 -5.56 35.14 10.50
CA LYS A 364 -4.17 35.58 10.38
C LYS A 364 -3.61 35.47 8.95
N ILE A 365 -4.38 34.94 8.00
CA ILE A 365 -3.92 34.73 6.62
C ILE A 365 -4.26 35.97 5.78
N HIS A 366 -3.24 36.61 5.19
CA HIS A 366 -3.44 37.77 4.32
C HIS A 366 -4.10 37.42 2.98
N ASN A 367 -3.69 36.30 2.36
CA ASN A 367 -4.23 35.84 1.08
C ASN A 367 -4.46 34.32 1.08
N LEU A 368 -5.72 33.91 1.21
CA LEU A 368 -6.14 32.51 1.24
C LEU A 368 -5.86 31.74 -0.06
N PHE A 369 -5.66 32.44 -1.18
CA PHE A 369 -5.43 31.84 -2.50
C PHE A 369 -3.94 31.72 -2.86
N ASN A 370 -3.03 32.09 -1.95
CA ASN A 370 -1.60 31.97 -2.20
C ASN A 370 -1.19 30.50 -2.37
N ASN A 371 -0.33 30.21 -3.35
CA ASN A 371 0.17 28.85 -3.59
C ASN A 371 1.03 28.31 -2.43
N GLU A 372 1.73 29.19 -1.72
CA GLU A 372 2.47 28.84 -0.51
C GLU A 372 1.52 28.50 0.64
N GLU A 373 0.38 29.19 0.74
CA GLU A 373 -0.64 28.91 1.76
C GLU A 373 -1.15 27.48 1.66
N ARG A 374 -1.34 26.98 0.44
CA ARG A 374 -1.80 25.60 0.21
C ARG A 374 -0.83 24.59 0.82
N VAL A 375 0.47 24.82 0.71
CA VAL A 375 1.51 23.96 1.31
C VAL A 375 1.53 24.15 2.83
N ARG A 376 1.40 25.38 3.31
CA ARG A 376 1.35 25.67 4.75
C ARG A 376 0.19 24.95 5.44
N GLN A 377 -1.01 25.03 4.88
CA GLN A 377 -2.20 24.39 5.42
C GLN A 377 -2.08 22.87 5.38
N TRP A 378 -1.56 22.30 4.30
CA TRP A 378 -1.23 20.88 4.24
C TRP A 378 -0.28 20.46 5.36
N TYR A 379 0.81 21.20 5.58
CA TYR A 379 1.78 20.86 6.61
C TYR A 379 1.20 21.03 8.04
N ILE A 380 0.38 22.06 8.29
CA ILE A 380 -0.34 22.21 9.56
C ILE A 380 -1.25 20.98 9.80
N LYS A 381 -1.92 20.50 8.76
CA LYS A 381 -2.77 19.32 8.88
C LYS A 381 -1.97 18.05 9.14
N GLU A 382 -0.79 17.90 8.53
CA GLU A 382 0.14 16.80 8.86
C GLU A 382 0.63 16.87 10.31
N LEU A 383 0.94 18.07 10.82
CA LEU A 383 1.30 18.23 12.23
C LEU A 383 0.19 17.70 13.16
N GLN A 384 -1.07 17.97 12.85
CA GLN A 384 -2.21 17.50 13.65
C GLN A 384 -2.53 16.02 13.45
N ASP A 385 -2.69 15.60 12.20
CA ASP A 385 -3.23 14.27 11.88
C ASP A 385 -2.14 13.19 11.97
N THR A 386 -0.92 13.50 11.53
CA THR A 386 0.20 12.56 11.43
C THR A 386 1.07 12.63 12.67
N TYR A 387 1.53 13.84 13.04
CA TYR A 387 2.43 14.03 14.19
C TYR A 387 1.70 14.30 15.51
N LYS A 388 0.36 14.41 15.51
CA LYS A 388 -0.50 14.56 16.69
C LYS A 388 -0.29 15.84 17.51
N TYR A 389 0.29 16.87 16.92
CA TYR A 389 0.45 18.18 17.58
C TYR A 389 -0.89 18.91 17.73
N PRO A 390 -1.25 19.30 18.96
CA PRO A 390 -2.44 20.11 19.21
C PRO A 390 -2.36 21.48 18.55
N ILE A 391 -3.49 21.98 18.01
CA ILE A 391 -3.52 23.27 17.32
C ILE A 391 -3.07 24.44 18.21
N LYS A 392 -3.29 24.36 19.53
CA LYS A 392 -2.85 25.36 20.52
C LYS A 392 -1.32 25.51 20.63
N LEU A 393 -0.58 24.49 20.22
CA LEU A 393 0.89 24.50 20.16
C LEU A 393 1.42 25.04 18.85
N ILE A 394 0.57 25.17 17.83
CA ILE A 394 0.96 25.64 16.50
C ILE A 394 0.70 27.14 16.41
N GLU A 395 1.70 27.88 15.95
CA GLU A 395 1.61 29.30 15.63
C GLU A 395 2.05 29.51 14.18
N ILE A 396 1.45 30.50 13.50
CA ILE A 396 1.85 30.91 12.16
C ILE A 396 2.38 32.34 12.19
N GLU A 397 3.27 32.68 11.26
CA GLU A 397 3.96 33.98 11.19
C GLU A 397 4.67 34.30 12.53
N TYR A 398 5.37 33.32 13.08
CA TYR A 398 5.99 33.45 14.40
C TYR A 398 7.21 34.39 14.31
N PRO A 399 7.24 35.49 15.08
CA PRO A 399 8.27 36.51 14.95
C PRO A 399 9.62 36.01 15.47
N VAL A 400 10.69 36.20 14.67
CA VAL A 400 12.07 35.90 15.04
C VAL A 400 12.90 37.17 14.92
N ASN A 401 13.52 37.57 16.03
CA ASN A 401 14.38 38.75 16.08
C ASN A 401 15.79 38.38 15.65
N SER A 402 16.25 38.97 14.53
CA SER A 402 17.63 38.83 14.06
C SER A 402 18.27 40.22 13.96
N PHE A 403 18.99 40.62 15.01
CA PHE A 403 19.61 41.94 15.15
C PHE A 403 18.63 43.10 14.90
N SER A 404 18.70 43.75 13.73
CA SER A 404 17.95 44.97 13.34
C SER A 404 16.77 44.72 12.40
N LYS A 405 16.48 43.47 12.03
CA LYS A 405 15.30 43.09 11.23
C LYS A 405 14.48 42.02 11.95
N THR A 406 13.18 42.24 12.07
CA THR A 406 12.22 41.24 12.53
C THR A 406 11.77 40.42 11.33
N GLY A 407 12.07 39.13 11.32
CA GLY A 407 11.49 38.17 10.38
C GLY A 407 10.32 37.43 11.02
N ALA A 408 9.58 36.67 10.24
CA ALA A 408 8.59 35.73 10.73
C ALA A 408 8.85 34.36 10.08
N VAL A 409 8.79 33.30 10.88
CA VAL A 409 8.79 31.92 10.35
C VAL A 409 7.36 31.49 10.07
N ASP A 410 7.16 30.77 8.96
CA ASP A 410 5.82 30.46 8.45
C ASP A 410 4.97 29.67 9.46
N ILE A 411 5.57 28.67 10.11
CA ILE A 411 4.95 27.89 11.19
C ILE A 411 5.98 27.68 12.31
N ALA A 412 5.55 27.88 13.55
CA ALA A 412 6.28 27.45 14.73
C ALA A 412 5.44 26.46 15.55
N VAL A 413 6.02 25.31 15.88
CA VAL A 413 5.48 24.41 16.90
C VAL A 413 6.15 24.74 18.21
N CYS A 414 5.37 25.19 19.17
CA CYS A 414 5.81 25.59 20.49
C CYS A 414 5.54 24.49 21.52
N ILE A 415 6.42 24.37 22.50
CA ILE A 415 6.26 23.48 23.66
C ILE A 415 6.41 24.29 24.94
N TYR A 416 6.09 23.69 26.07
CA TYR A 416 6.30 24.32 27.36
C TYR A 416 7.61 23.81 27.98
N GLY A 417 8.51 24.74 28.31
CA GLY A 417 9.76 24.44 28.99
C GLY A 417 9.56 24.09 30.47
N LYS A 418 10.64 23.69 31.14
CA LYS A 418 10.62 23.27 32.56
C LYS A 418 9.98 24.28 33.53
N ASN A 419 9.97 25.56 33.16
CA ASN A 419 9.45 26.66 33.97
C ASN A 419 8.00 27.04 33.60
N GLY A 420 7.31 26.22 32.79
CA GLY A 420 5.95 26.51 32.32
C GLY A 420 5.87 27.58 31.23
N THR A 421 7.00 28.04 30.70
CA THR A 421 7.07 29.04 29.63
C THR A 421 6.91 28.39 28.26
N LYS A 422 6.01 28.90 27.43
CA LYS A 422 5.85 28.48 26.03
C LYS A 422 7.05 28.98 25.21
N VAL A 423 7.75 28.06 24.55
CA VAL A 423 8.96 28.31 23.75
C VAL A 423 8.86 27.57 22.41
N PRO A 424 9.40 28.13 21.32
CA PRO A 424 9.42 27.44 20.02
C PRO A 424 10.33 26.22 20.07
N PHE A 425 9.89 25.12 19.46
CA PHE A 425 10.60 23.85 19.44
C PHE A 425 10.90 23.37 18.03
N ILE A 426 9.96 23.57 17.11
CA ILE A 426 10.11 23.26 15.70
C ILE A 426 9.79 24.51 14.89
N PHE A 427 10.70 24.89 14.01
CA PHE A 427 10.44 25.90 13.00
C PHE A 427 10.21 25.24 11.65
N ILE A 428 9.17 25.64 10.94
CA ILE A 428 8.88 25.14 9.59
C ILE A 428 8.78 26.32 8.64
N GLU A 429 9.63 26.29 7.62
CA GLU A 429 9.63 27.23 6.51
C GLU A 429 9.01 26.56 5.29
N VAL A 430 8.05 27.24 4.68
CA VAL A 430 7.25 26.74 3.58
C VAL A 430 7.57 27.53 2.32
N LYS A 431 7.54 26.85 1.18
CA LYS A 431 7.64 27.48 -0.14
C LYS A 431 6.48 27.02 -1.01
N ALA A 432 6.13 27.84 -2.01
CA ALA A 432 5.11 27.49 -2.99
C ALA A 432 5.40 26.13 -3.65
N TYR A 433 4.32 25.40 -3.96
CA TYR A 433 4.41 24.02 -4.41
C TYR A 433 5.39 23.82 -5.58
N GLY A 434 6.38 22.95 -5.40
CA GLY A 434 7.35 22.58 -6.45
C GLY A 434 8.39 23.64 -6.81
N THR A 435 8.51 24.73 -6.03
CA THR A 435 9.61 25.71 -6.16
C THR A 435 10.87 25.24 -5.44
N ASP A 436 12.04 25.78 -5.79
CA ASP A 436 13.30 25.42 -5.16
C ASP A 436 13.30 25.70 -3.64
N ILE A 437 13.62 24.66 -2.86
CA ILE A 437 13.60 24.68 -1.40
C ILE A 437 14.86 25.28 -0.77
N GLU A 438 15.96 25.43 -1.52
CA GLU A 438 17.25 25.88 -0.95
C GLU A 438 17.14 27.24 -0.23
N LYS A 439 16.33 28.16 -0.78
CA LYS A 439 16.07 29.46 -0.15
C LYS A 439 15.38 29.30 1.19
N GLY A 440 14.39 28.41 1.27
CA GLY A 440 13.69 28.09 2.51
C GLY A 440 14.62 27.47 3.55
N VAL A 441 15.49 26.54 3.15
CA VAL A 441 16.51 25.95 4.04
C VAL A 441 17.47 27.03 4.58
N LYS A 442 17.92 27.96 3.74
CA LYS A 442 18.80 29.06 4.17
C LYS A 442 18.11 30.00 5.17
N GLN A 443 16.84 30.36 4.92
CA GLN A 443 16.02 31.16 5.85
C GLN A 443 15.85 30.44 7.19
N LEU A 444 15.44 29.18 7.15
CA LEU A 444 15.24 28.34 8.32
C LEU A 444 16.48 28.27 9.21
N LYS A 445 17.67 28.03 8.63
CA LYS A 445 18.94 28.03 9.37
C LYS A 445 19.20 29.37 10.07
N SER A 446 18.88 30.48 9.41
CA SER A 446 19.00 31.82 10.00
C SER A 446 18.03 32.01 11.18
N TYR A 447 16.79 31.54 11.08
CA TYR A 447 15.82 31.63 12.17
C TYR A 447 16.21 30.77 13.37
N MET A 448 16.58 29.51 13.12
CA MET A 448 17.05 28.59 14.16
C MET A 448 18.30 29.11 14.89
N SER A 449 19.24 29.75 14.17
CA SER A 449 20.45 30.32 14.80
C SER A 449 20.16 31.43 15.82
N ASN A 450 19.04 32.14 15.65
CA ASN A 450 18.63 33.22 16.55
C ASN A 450 17.76 32.72 17.71
N GLU A 451 17.26 31.48 17.66
CA GLU A 451 16.33 30.94 18.65
C GLU A 451 16.86 29.67 19.30
N LYS A 452 17.47 29.83 20.48
CA LYS A 452 18.17 28.74 21.20
C LYS A 452 17.26 27.60 21.63
N THR A 453 15.95 27.85 21.73
CA THR A 453 14.98 26.83 22.16
C THR A 453 14.52 25.94 21.01
N CYS A 454 14.71 26.38 19.77
CA CYS A 454 14.35 25.63 18.57
C CYS A 454 15.29 24.43 18.38
N SER A 455 14.74 23.22 18.46
CA SER A 455 15.50 21.97 18.39
C SER A 455 15.47 21.32 17.01
N TYR A 456 14.45 21.66 16.21
CA TYR A 456 14.22 21.07 14.89
C TYR A 456 13.79 22.15 13.90
N GLY A 457 14.26 21.99 12.66
CA GLY A 457 13.84 22.81 11.53
C GLY A 457 13.25 21.94 10.43
N VAL A 458 12.21 22.40 9.76
CA VAL A 458 11.71 21.78 8.54
C VAL A 458 11.63 22.82 7.44
N ALA A 459 12.17 22.50 6.27
CA ALA A 459 11.83 23.22 5.05
C ALA A 459 10.94 22.30 4.20
N THR A 460 9.91 22.85 3.55
CA THR A 460 9.10 22.09 2.59
C THR A 460 8.54 22.96 1.45
N ASN A 461 8.41 22.35 0.28
CA ASN A 461 7.67 22.90 -0.87
C ASN A 461 6.50 21.98 -1.29
N GLY A 462 6.08 21.06 -0.41
CA GLY A 462 5.06 20.03 -0.70
C GLY A 462 5.51 18.87 -1.61
N ARG A 463 6.64 18.99 -2.32
CA ARG A 463 7.23 17.92 -3.14
C ARG A 463 8.43 17.26 -2.47
N GLU A 464 9.11 18.01 -1.62
CA GLU A 464 10.23 17.57 -0.82
C GLU A 464 10.19 18.20 0.57
N VAL A 465 10.80 17.51 1.52
CA VAL A 465 10.89 17.91 2.92
C VAL A 465 12.33 17.70 3.35
N VAL A 466 12.92 18.72 3.95
CA VAL A 466 14.25 18.65 4.56
C VAL A 466 14.07 18.92 6.04
N VAL A 467 14.49 17.97 6.88
CA VAL A 467 14.44 18.11 8.33
C VAL A 467 15.85 18.31 8.85
N LEU A 468 16.03 19.30 9.73
CA LEU A 468 17.29 19.67 10.35
C LEU A 468 17.18 19.50 11.87
N ASN A 469 18.25 19.01 12.50
CA ASN A 469 18.41 19.10 13.94
C ASN A 469 18.96 20.50 14.35
N SER A 470 19.10 20.73 15.66
CA SER A 470 19.62 21.98 16.23
C SER A 470 21.04 22.37 15.79
N VAL A 471 21.84 21.43 15.28
CA VAL A 471 23.20 21.66 14.75
C VAL A 471 23.24 21.67 13.21
N PHE A 472 22.08 21.67 12.55
CA PHE A 472 21.88 21.71 11.10
C PHE A 472 22.25 20.45 10.30
N ASP A 473 22.36 19.30 10.96
CA ASP A 473 22.45 18.03 10.26
C ASP A 473 21.08 17.64 9.72
N ILE A 474 21.07 17.04 8.53
CA ILE A 474 19.84 16.49 7.93
C ILE A 474 19.50 15.20 8.67
N ILE A 475 18.28 15.15 9.20
CA ILE A 475 17.72 13.97 9.85
C ILE A 475 16.48 13.48 9.07
N ASP A 476 16.02 12.28 9.40
CA ASP A 476 14.92 11.65 8.68
C ASP A 476 13.56 12.29 8.97
N ASP A 477 13.27 12.64 10.22
CA ASP A 477 11.98 13.17 10.62
C ASP A 477 12.01 14.02 11.90
N ILE A 478 10.92 14.77 12.14
CA ILE A 478 10.64 15.47 13.40
C ILE A 478 10.03 14.52 14.44
N PRO A 479 10.18 14.81 15.75
CA PRO A 479 9.49 14.04 16.78
C PRO A 479 7.97 14.21 16.67
N SER A 480 7.22 13.15 16.94
CA SER A 480 5.77 13.25 17.16
C SER A 480 5.47 13.95 18.49
N PHE A 481 4.27 14.51 18.60
CA PHE A 481 3.79 15.11 19.83
C PHE A 481 3.86 14.15 21.01
N ASN A 482 4.27 14.70 22.15
CA ASN A 482 4.29 14.01 23.42
C ASN A 482 3.79 14.97 24.51
N SER A 483 3.05 14.48 25.51
CA SER A 483 2.47 15.31 26.57
C SER A 483 3.50 16.07 27.40
N TYR A 484 4.79 15.67 27.44
CA TYR A 484 5.83 16.50 28.09
C TYR A 484 5.95 17.88 27.46
N MET A 485 5.44 18.05 26.24
CA MET A 485 5.44 19.33 25.53
C MET A 485 4.38 20.30 26.06
N LEU A 486 3.50 19.88 26.99
CA LEU A 486 2.45 20.70 27.62
C LEU A 486 2.91 21.27 28.98
N PRO A 487 2.29 22.38 29.48
CA PRO A 487 2.75 23.08 30.68
C PRO A 487 2.60 22.27 31.97
N ASN A 488 1.54 21.45 32.03
CA ASN A 488 1.36 20.41 33.03
C ASN A 488 1.53 19.08 32.30
N SER A 489 2.68 18.44 32.48
CA SER A 489 3.02 17.17 31.85
C SER A 489 2.38 15.99 32.59
N LEU A 490 1.08 16.10 32.89
CA LEU A 490 0.29 14.97 33.33
C LEU A 490 -0.06 14.15 32.09
N GLU A 491 0.35 12.89 32.09
CA GLU A 491 -0.15 11.90 31.16
C GLU A 491 -1.37 11.23 31.77
N ASN A 492 -2.46 11.24 31.01
CA ASN A 492 -3.68 10.56 31.37
C ASN A 492 -3.82 9.32 30.50
N PHE A 493 -4.04 8.17 31.13
CA PHE A 493 -4.30 6.91 30.46
C PHE A 493 -5.54 6.25 31.04
N ASN A 494 -6.41 5.73 30.19
CA ASN A 494 -7.44 4.80 30.63
C ASN A 494 -6.85 3.39 30.59
N TYR A 495 -6.75 2.75 31.76
CA TYR A 495 -6.47 1.32 31.85
C TYR A 495 -7.79 0.55 31.96
N ILE A 496 -7.96 -0.40 31.06
CA ILE A 496 -9.10 -1.30 30.98
C ILE A 496 -8.60 -2.71 31.29
N ASP A 497 -9.02 -3.25 32.43
CA ASP A 497 -8.82 -4.65 32.79
C ASP A 497 -9.88 -5.50 32.09
N ILE A 498 -9.46 -6.26 31.07
CA ILE A 498 -10.36 -7.09 30.29
C ILE A 498 -10.90 -8.26 31.12
N LYS A 499 -10.12 -8.76 32.09
CA LYS A 499 -10.53 -9.93 32.88
C LYS A 499 -11.62 -9.60 33.88
N HIS A 500 -11.55 -8.43 34.50
CA HIS A 500 -12.48 -8.02 35.55
C HIS A 500 -13.52 -6.98 35.09
N GLY A 501 -13.43 -6.49 33.84
CA GLY A 501 -14.34 -5.48 33.30
C GLY A 501 -14.21 -4.12 34.00
N ARG A 502 -13.02 -3.83 34.51
CA ARG A 502 -12.72 -2.63 35.32
C ARG A 502 -12.02 -1.59 34.45
N THR A 503 -12.44 -0.33 34.57
CA THR A 503 -11.77 0.80 33.89
C THR A 503 -11.35 1.83 34.93
N CYS A 504 -10.11 2.29 34.85
CA CYS A 504 -9.57 3.33 35.73
C CYS A 504 -8.74 4.34 34.95
N LEU A 505 -8.72 5.58 35.44
CA LEU A 505 -7.90 6.65 34.91
C LEU A 505 -6.57 6.65 35.67
N ILE A 506 -5.47 6.59 34.95
CA ILE A 506 -4.11 6.68 35.46
C ILE A 506 -3.58 8.05 35.05
N GLU A 507 -3.29 8.90 36.03
CA GLU A 507 -2.64 10.19 35.85
C GLU A 507 -1.21 10.06 36.38
N ARG A 508 -0.22 10.51 35.60
CA ARG A 508 1.19 10.48 36.04
C ARG A 508 1.98 11.66 35.51
N ASP A 509 2.99 12.11 36.24
CA ASP A 509 3.94 13.09 35.72
C ASP A 509 4.92 12.40 34.75
N VAL A 510 5.15 12.98 33.57
CA VAL A 510 6.14 12.48 32.63
C VAL A 510 7.56 12.39 33.23
N LYS A 511 7.91 13.27 34.19
CA LYS A 511 9.21 13.25 34.88
C LYS A 511 9.32 12.11 35.90
N SER A 512 8.19 11.65 36.44
CA SER A 512 8.10 10.62 37.46
C SER A 512 7.14 9.52 37.03
N LYS A 513 7.44 8.83 35.92
CA LYS A 513 6.55 7.78 35.35
C LYS A 513 6.17 6.65 36.33
N GLN A 514 6.92 6.50 37.42
CA GLN A 514 6.76 5.46 38.47
C GLN A 514 5.77 5.87 39.56
N GLU A 515 5.50 7.16 39.70
CA GLU A 515 4.54 7.72 40.64
C GLU A 515 3.26 7.99 39.87
N ILE A 516 2.20 7.26 40.22
CA ILE A 516 0.95 7.30 39.48
C ILE A 516 -0.22 7.53 40.45
N GLU A 517 -1.16 8.35 40.01
CA GLU A 517 -2.46 8.50 40.64
C GLU A 517 -3.46 7.67 39.83
N VAL A 518 -4.21 6.79 40.50
CA VAL A 518 -5.29 6.03 39.87
C VAL A 518 -6.62 6.49 40.42
N THR A 519 -7.53 6.89 39.53
CA THR A 519 -8.92 7.23 39.83
C THR A 519 -9.85 6.12 39.32
N GLU A 520 -10.70 5.61 40.21
CA GLU A 520 -11.76 4.65 39.89
C GLU A 520 -13.05 5.02 40.63
N GLN A 521 -14.18 5.14 39.94
CA GLN A 521 -15.50 5.42 40.55
C GLN A 521 -15.50 6.57 41.58
N GLN A 522 -14.70 7.62 41.35
CA GLN A 522 -14.46 8.77 42.23
C GLN A 522 -13.50 8.55 43.42
N ASP A 523 -13.02 7.34 43.65
CA ASP A 523 -11.93 7.05 44.58
C ASP A 523 -10.56 7.27 43.93
N LYS A 524 -9.72 8.08 44.57
CA LYS A 524 -8.34 8.38 44.13
C LYS A 524 -7.33 7.67 45.02
N LYS A 525 -6.41 6.92 44.42
CA LYS A 525 -5.30 6.24 45.11
C LYS A 525 -3.97 6.65 44.50
N PHE A 526 -3.01 6.99 45.34
CA PHE A 526 -1.65 7.32 44.94
C PHE A 526 -0.74 6.11 45.14
N PHE A 527 0.07 5.79 44.14
CA PHE A 527 1.05 4.72 44.17
C PHE A 527 2.45 5.32 44.01
N SER A 528 3.34 4.99 44.94
CA SER A 528 4.75 5.38 44.87
C SER A 528 5.53 4.43 43.96
N ALA A 529 6.80 4.77 43.68
CA ALA A 529 7.69 3.91 42.90
C ALA A 529 7.84 2.47 43.46
N ASN A 530 7.65 2.27 44.77
CA ASN A 530 7.72 0.94 45.39
C ASN A 530 6.42 0.13 45.23
N ASP A 531 5.30 0.79 44.94
CA ASP A 531 3.98 0.18 44.81
C ASP A 531 3.63 -0.13 43.34
N THR A 532 4.52 0.23 42.41
CA THR A 532 4.33 0.02 40.98
C THR A 532 5.27 -1.05 40.42
N ARG A 533 4.77 -1.78 39.43
CA ARG A 533 5.52 -2.76 38.65
C ARG A 533 5.93 -2.15 37.31
N GLN A 534 7.19 -2.34 36.92
CA GLN A 534 7.70 -1.92 35.61
C GLN A 534 7.35 -2.95 34.52
N PHE A 535 6.91 -2.45 33.37
CA PHE A 535 6.62 -3.21 32.16
C PHE A 535 7.47 -2.69 31.00
N MET A 536 8.07 -3.59 30.22
CA MET A 536 8.77 -3.24 28.99
C MET A 536 7.75 -3.05 27.85
N VAL A 537 7.88 -1.96 27.11
CA VAL A 537 7.04 -1.66 25.93
C VAL A 537 7.81 -2.01 24.66
N TYR A 538 7.22 -2.85 23.82
CA TYR A 538 7.76 -3.23 22.51
C TYR A 538 6.88 -2.69 21.38
N GLY A 539 7.52 -2.19 20.32
CA GLY A 539 6.82 -1.61 19.17
C GLY A 539 6.42 -2.58 18.07
N ASN A 540 7.18 -3.67 17.90
CA ASN A 540 6.93 -4.75 16.95
C ASN A 540 7.40 -6.09 17.56
N ILE A 541 6.65 -7.18 17.36
CA ILE A 541 7.12 -8.54 17.61
C ILE A 541 7.68 -9.09 16.29
N ALA A 542 8.95 -9.50 16.26
CA ALA A 542 9.49 -10.30 15.18
C ALA A 542 9.09 -11.77 15.36
N ALA A 543 8.51 -12.38 14.33
CA ALA A 543 8.17 -13.79 14.33
C ALA A 543 9.42 -14.68 14.15
N GLY A 544 9.38 -15.86 14.75
CA GLY A 544 10.19 -17.00 14.29
C GLY A 544 11.69 -16.98 14.60
N LEU A 545 12.08 -17.05 15.89
CA LEU A 545 13.21 -17.81 16.45
C LEU A 545 13.20 -17.61 17.99
N PRO A 546 13.72 -18.55 18.80
CA PRO A 546 13.55 -18.52 20.26
C PRO A 546 14.27 -17.31 20.86
N ILE A 547 13.49 -16.34 21.39
CA ILE A 547 13.85 -15.39 22.44
C ILE A 547 15.26 -14.75 22.30
N HIS A 548 15.69 -14.46 21.07
CA HIS A 548 16.75 -13.49 20.85
C HIS A 548 16.11 -12.26 20.24
N MET A 549 15.57 -11.46 21.18
CA MET A 549 15.12 -10.09 21.01
C MET A 549 16.12 -9.30 20.15
N ASN A 550 15.82 -9.10 18.87
CA ASN A 550 16.17 -7.83 18.23
C ASN A 550 15.00 -6.87 18.48
N SER A 551 14.75 -6.56 19.76
CA SER A 551 13.70 -5.65 20.17
C SER A 551 14.31 -4.56 21.03
N SER A 552 14.69 -3.46 20.38
CA SER A 552 14.95 -2.22 21.08
C SER A 552 13.72 -1.90 21.91
N VAL A 553 13.82 -2.00 23.24
CA VAL A 553 12.76 -1.57 24.16
C VAL A 553 12.46 -0.11 23.83
N GLU A 554 11.22 0.17 23.41
CA GLU A 554 10.84 1.52 22.96
C GLU A 554 10.58 2.44 24.16
N ASP A 555 9.99 1.91 25.23
CA ASP A 555 9.69 2.65 26.45
C ASP A 555 9.49 1.70 27.65
N LYS A 556 9.30 2.29 28.83
CA LYS A 556 8.90 1.61 30.07
C LYS A 556 7.57 2.19 30.55
N PHE A 557 6.67 1.33 30.99
CA PHE A 557 5.39 1.72 31.60
C PHE A 557 5.30 1.18 33.03
N TYR A 558 4.58 1.87 33.91
CA TYR A 558 4.39 1.45 35.30
C TYR A 558 2.90 1.36 35.62
N LEU A 559 2.50 0.27 36.27
CA LEU A 559 1.14 0.03 36.75
C LEU A 559 1.20 -0.47 38.20
N PRO A 560 0.13 -0.36 39.00
CA PRO A 560 0.12 -0.88 40.37
C PRO A 560 0.50 -2.37 40.43
N ALA A 561 1.42 -2.71 41.33
CA ALA A 561 1.94 -4.07 41.43
C ALA A 561 0.88 -5.07 41.92
N ASP A 562 -0.07 -4.61 42.73
CA ASP A 562 -1.16 -5.39 43.31
C ASP A 562 -2.24 -5.81 42.30
N TRP A 563 -2.24 -5.24 41.08
CA TRP A 563 -3.15 -5.64 40.00
C TRP A 563 -2.74 -6.95 39.33
N PHE A 564 -1.49 -7.37 39.51
CA PHE A 564 -0.91 -8.50 38.78
C PHE A 564 -0.33 -9.54 39.73
N ASN A 565 -0.37 -10.80 39.32
CA ASN A 565 0.33 -11.84 40.07
C ASN A 565 1.86 -11.62 39.94
N PRO A 566 2.64 -11.62 41.04
CA PRO A 566 4.10 -11.45 40.99
C PRO A 566 4.81 -12.44 40.06
N ASN A 567 4.26 -13.65 39.90
CA ASN A 567 4.85 -14.71 39.09
C ASN A 567 4.46 -14.64 37.60
N ASP A 568 3.53 -13.76 37.21
CA ASP A 568 3.13 -13.62 35.81
C ASP A 568 4.25 -12.94 35.01
N ASP A 569 4.66 -13.52 33.88
CA ASP A 569 5.54 -12.87 32.91
C ASP A 569 4.69 -11.95 32.01
N LEU A 570 4.87 -10.63 32.15
CA LEU A 570 4.01 -9.61 31.54
C LEU A 570 4.86 -8.60 30.77
N PHE A 571 4.38 -8.24 29.58
CA PHE A 571 4.97 -7.18 28.75
C PHE A 571 3.88 -6.37 28.07
N ILE A 572 4.26 -5.23 27.49
CA ILE A 572 3.34 -4.36 26.76
C ILE A 572 3.73 -4.33 25.28
N LEU A 573 2.72 -4.42 24.41
CA LEU A 573 2.88 -4.12 22.99
C LEU A 573 2.16 -2.83 22.65
N LYS A 574 2.79 -2.02 21.80
CA LYS A 574 2.11 -0.94 21.10
C LYS A 574 1.38 -1.51 19.88
N VAL A 575 0.09 -1.21 19.77
CA VAL A 575 -0.77 -1.70 18.69
C VAL A 575 -0.53 -0.87 17.43
N ARG A 576 -0.47 -1.56 16.28
CA ARG A 576 -0.49 -0.96 14.95
C ARG A 576 -1.64 -1.55 14.14
N GLY A 577 -2.39 -0.69 13.45
CA GLY A 577 -3.56 -1.05 12.66
C GLY A 577 -4.88 -0.98 13.45
N ASP A 578 -5.99 -1.17 12.73
CA ASP A 578 -7.36 -1.02 13.24
C ASP A 578 -8.16 -2.34 13.24
N SER A 579 -7.50 -3.50 13.12
CA SER A 579 -8.19 -4.79 13.01
C SER A 579 -8.92 -5.22 14.31
N MET A 580 -8.66 -4.55 15.43
CA MET A 580 -9.20 -4.90 16.75
C MET A 580 -10.12 -3.82 17.37
N ILE A 581 -10.59 -2.84 16.59
CA ILE A 581 -11.36 -1.67 17.09
C ILE A 581 -12.64 -2.05 17.85
N GLY A 582 -13.34 -3.13 17.47
CA GLY A 582 -14.54 -3.62 18.16
C GLY A 582 -14.27 -4.23 19.54
N ALA A 583 -13.02 -4.65 19.79
CA ALA A 583 -12.55 -5.00 21.14
C ALA A 583 -12.05 -3.78 21.93
N ASN A 584 -12.35 -2.57 21.45
CA ASN A 584 -11.89 -1.31 22.03
C ASN A 584 -10.35 -1.19 22.02
N ILE A 585 -9.69 -1.74 20.99
CA ILE A 585 -8.24 -1.65 20.78
C ILE A 585 -8.00 -0.92 19.46
N GLU A 586 -7.47 0.31 19.55
CA GLU A 586 -7.24 1.20 18.40
C GLU A 586 -5.75 1.29 18.05
N ASP A 587 -5.45 1.80 16.85
CA ASP A 587 -4.09 2.08 16.41
C ASP A 587 -3.38 3.05 17.38
N GLY A 588 -2.19 2.67 17.85
CA GLY A 588 -1.41 3.45 18.82
C GLY A 588 -1.74 3.18 20.28
N ASP A 589 -2.76 2.39 20.60
CA ASP A 589 -3.02 1.92 21.97
C ASP A 589 -1.91 0.96 22.45
N TYR A 590 -1.86 0.71 23.75
CA TYR A 590 -0.98 -0.31 24.31
C TYR A 590 -1.80 -1.46 24.90
N VAL A 591 -1.31 -2.68 24.77
CA VAL A 591 -1.94 -3.88 25.33
C VAL A 591 -0.98 -4.57 26.30
N VAL A 592 -1.48 -4.89 27.50
CA VAL A 592 -0.75 -5.66 28.50
C VAL A 592 -0.96 -7.14 28.21
N ILE A 593 0.11 -7.87 27.93
CA ILE A 593 0.09 -9.28 27.55
C ILE A 593 0.73 -10.12 28.64
N LYS A 594 -0.01 -11.13 29.08
CA LYS A 594 0.51 -12.24 29.88
C LYS A 594 1.10 -13.29 28.95
N LYS A 595 2.40 -13.52 29.06
CA LYS A 595 3.11 -14.51 28.25
C LYS A 595 2.68 -15.92 28.65
N GLN A 596 2.18 -16.67 27.68
CA GLN A 596 1.75 -18.06 27.82
C GLN A 596 1.53 -18.66 26.43
N GLU A 597 1.61 -19.98 26.33
CA GLU A 597 1.52 -20.71 25.05
C GLU A 597 0.10 -21.25 24.77
N ASP A 598 -0.80 -21.20 25.77
CA ASP A 598 -2.18 -21.65 25.67
C ASP A 598 -3.16 -20.48 25.76
N ALA A 599 -4.30 -20.58 25.07
CA ALA A 599 -5.40 -19.63 25.15
C ALA A 599 -6.77 -20.32 25.11
N GLY A 600 -7.73 -19.73 25.81
CA GLY A 600 -9.13 -20.13 25.78
C GLY A 600 -9.87 -19.55 24.57
N ASN A 601 -11.00 -20.17 24.23
CA ASN A 601 -11.86 -19.63 23.17
C ASN A 601 -12.37 -18.24 23.56
N ARG A 602 -12.30 -17.34 22.59
CA ARG A 602 -12.62 -15.91 22.66
C ARG A 602 -11.62 -15.04 23.41
N ASP A 603 -10.49 -15.58 23.86
CA ASP A 603 -9.41 -14.75 24.38
C ASP A 603 -8.81 -13.88 23.26
N ILE A 604 -8.39 -12.67 23.61
CA ILE A 604 -7.59 -11.85 22.70
C ILE A 604 -6.13 -12.25 22.89
N VAL A 605 -5.49 -12.69 21.82
CA VAL A 605 -4.15 -13.28 21.84
C VAL A 605 -3.20 -12.50 20.95
N ALA A 606 -1.94 -12.40 21.36
CA ALA A 606 -0.84 -12.13 20.46
C ALA A 606 -0.39 -13.47 19.86
N VAL A 607 -0.50 -13.62 18.55
CA VAL A 607 -0.14 -14.84 17.82
C VAL A 607 0.95 -14.51 16.82
N SER A 608 2.04 -15.27 16.87
CA SER A 608 3.06 -15.28 15.83
C SER A 608 2.61 -16.24 14.72
N LEU A 609 2.46 -15.69 13.53
CA LEU A 609 2.42 -16.40 12.26
C LEU A 609 3.85 -16.52 11.72
N THR A 610 4.06 -17.21 10.59
CA THR A 610 5.38 -17.58 10.05
C THR A 610 6.38 -16.41 10.00
N ASP A 611 5.93 -15.22 9.62
CA ASP A 611 6.79 -14.04 9.44
C ASP A 611 6.33 -12.79 10.22
N ASP A 612 5.11 -12.79 10.77
CA ASP A 612 4.50 -11.63 11.44
C ASP A 612 3.74 -12.01 12.73
N ALA A 613 3.60 -11.07 13.67
CA ALA A 613 2.75 -11.22 14.84
C ALA A 613 1.48 -10.36 14.74
N THR A 614 0.36 -10.87 15.21
CA THR A 614 -0.96 -10.22 15.14
C THR A 614 -1.73 -10.35 16.46
N LEU A 615 -2.61 -9.37 16.74
CA LEU A 615 -3.61 -9.46 17.81
C LEU A 615 -4.95 -9.91 17.23
N LYS A 616 -5.49 -11.02 17.71
CA LYS A 616 -6.79 -11.56 17.25
C LYS A 616 -7.55 -12.21 18.38
N ARG A 617 -8.85 -12.39 18.19
CA ARG A 617 -9.67 -13.24 19.06
C ARG A 617 -9.49 -14.71 18.67
N PHE A 618 -9.06 -15.54 19.61
CA PHE A 618 -8.72 -16.95 19.39
C PHE A 618 -9.95 -17.84 19.45
N VAL A 619 -10.12 -18.75 18.49
CA VAL A 619 -11.13 -19.82 18.54
C VAL A 619 -10.51 -21.12 18.06
N LYS A 620 -10.39 -22.11 18.94
CA LYS A 620 -9.91 -23.46 18.59
C LYS A 620 -11.05 -24.32 18.05
N MET A 621 -10.81 -24.95 16.90
CA MET A 621 -11.75 -25.80 16.16
C MET A 621 -11.05 -27.11 15.76
N GLY A 622 -10.97 -28.06 16.71
CA GLY A 622 -10.25 -29.32 16.50
C GLY A 622 -8.77 -29.07 16.20
N ASP A 623 -8.33 -29.47 15.00
CA ASP A 623 -6.95 -29.32 14.50
C ASP A 623 -6.66 -27.97 13.82
N SER A 624 -7.66 -27.08 13.82
CA SER A 624 -7.54 -25.73 13.27
C SER A 624 -7.82 -24.66 14.32
N VAL A 625 -7.24 -23.49 14.10
CA VAL A 625 -7.47 -22.29 14.89
C VAL A 625 -8.04 -21.24 13.95
N LEU A 626 -9.09 -20.57 14.41
CA LEU A 626 -9.69 -19.41 13.78
C LEU A 626 -9.30 -18.16 14.59
N LEU A 627 -8.61 -17.24 13.95
CA LEU A 627 -8.19 -15.95 14.49
C LEU A 627 -9.12 -14.87 13.94
N MET A 628 -9.99 -14.36 14.79
CA MET A 628 -11.04 -13.43 14.43
C MET A 628 -10.59 -11.98 14.66
N PRO A 629 -10.69 -11.08 13.67
CA PRO A 629 -10.60 -9.64 13.90
C PRO A 629 -11.85 -9.14 14.61
N GLU A 630 -11.75 -7.92 15.16
CA GLU A 630 -12.87 -7.18 15.75
C GLU A 630 -13.20 -5.95 14.89
N ASN A 631 -12.96 -6.05 13.60
CA ASN A 631 -13.29 -5.04 12.61
C ASN A 631 -13.83 -5.75 11.37
N GLU A 632 -15.06 -5.43 10.96
CA GLU A 632 -15.76 -6.06 9.85
C GLU A 632 -15.05 -5.88 8.50
N LYS A 633 -14.15 -4.89 8.38
CA LYS A 633 -13.32 -4.70 7.18
C LYS A 633 -12.28 -5.81 6.98
N TYR A 634 -11.99 -6.57 8.04
CA TYR A 634 -10.99 -7.62 8.06
C TYR A 634 -11.65 -8.98 8.12
N GLU A 635 -11.07 -9.91 7.37
CA GLU A 635 -11.54 -11.28 7.31
C GLU A 635 -10.87 -12.16 8.39
N PRO A 636 -11.58 -13.16 8.96
CA PRO A 636 -10.98 -14.15 9.86
C PRO A 636 -9.84 -14.95 9.20
N ILE A 637 -8.82 -15.32 9.98
CA ILE A 637 -7.69 -16.12 9.53
C ILE A 637 -7.84 -17.54 10.09
N GLN A 638 -7.95 -18.54 9.22
CA GLN A 638 -8.01 -19.94 9.62
C GLN A 638 -6.70 -20.65 9.28
N ILE A 639 -6.07 -21.25 10.28
CA ILE A 639 -4.78 -21.93 10.15
C ILE A 639 -4.78 -23.25 10.94
N ARG A 640 -3.82 -24.13 10.65
CA ARG A 640 -3.62 -25.33 11.46
C ARG A 640 -3.02 -24.94 12.81
N THR A 641 -3.35 -25.69 13.86
CA THR A 641 -2.85 -25.39 15.22
C THR A 641 -1.32 -25.33 15.28
N GLU A 642 -0.62 -26.15 14.51
CA GLU A 642 0.85 -26.18 14.41
C GLU A 642 1.46 -24.87 13.86
N GLN A 643 0.70 -24.11 13.08
CA GLN A 643 1.12 -22.85 12.48
C GLN A 643 0.85 -21.64 13.39
N ALA A 644 0.06 -21.81 14.45
CA ALA A 644 -0.36 -20.75 15.35
C ALA A 644 0.47 -20.79 16.64
N ARG A 645 1.52 -19.97 16.74
CA ARG A 645 2.28 -19.85 17.99
C ARG A 645 1.71 -18.73 18.84
N ILE A 646 0.99 -19.07 19.91
CA ILE A 646 0.52 -18.08 20.88
C ILE A 646 1.72 -17.55 21.66
N VAL A 647 1.87 -16.23 21.66
CA VAL A 647 2.90 -15.50 22.40
C VAL A 647 2.37 -15.14 23.80
N GLY A 648 1.08 -14.81 23.88
CA GLY A 648 0.40 -14.53 25.15
C GLY A 648 -1.03 -14.04 24.98
N ILE A 649 -1.72 -13.84 26.11
CA ILE A 649 -3.09 -13.35 26.18
C ILE A 649 -3.10 -11.89 26.63
N VAL A 650 -3.90 -11.07 25.96
CA VAL A 650 -4.16 -9.70 26.37
C VAL A 650 -5.01 -9.69 27.64
N CYS A 651 -4.50 -9.08 28.69
CA CYS A 651 -5.17 -8.97 29.99
C CYS A 651 -5.59 -7.53 30.33
N GLY A 652 -5.03 -6.52 29.66
CA GLY A 652 -5.50 -5.15 29.78
C GLY A 652 -5.16 -4.29 28.58
N ILE A 653 -5.87 -3.17 28.46
CA ILE A 653 -5.69 -2.16 27.40
C ILE A 653 -5.34 -0.85 28.09
N ILE A 654 -4.34 -0.14 27.58
CA ILE A 654 -3.94 1.19 28.05
C ILE A 654 -4.15 2.14 26.87
N LYS A 655 -5.14 3.02 27.00
CA LYS A 655 -5.45 4.06 26.03
C LYS A 655 -4.94 5.40 26.52
N ARG A 656 -4.25 6.17 25.68
CA ARG A 656 -3.86 7.53 26.04
C ARG A 656 -5.08 8.45 25.94
N VAL A 657 -5.35 9.18 27.02
CA VAL A 657 -6.39 10.22 27.05
C VAL A 657 -5.74 11.54 26.74
N TYR A 658 -6.13 12.11 25.61
CA TYR A 658 -5.89 13.52 25.34
C TYR A 658 -7.09 14.26 25.94
N GLU A 659 -6.90 15.02 27.02
CA GLU A 659 -7.94 15.94 27.49
C GLU A 659 -8.44 16.75 26.29
N HIS A 660 -9.76 16.92 26.17
CA HIS A 660 -10.39 17.64 25.06
C HIS A 660 -9.57 18.90 24.72
N MET A 661 -8.91 18.85 23.56
CA MET A 661 -8.07 19.89 23.00
C MET A 661 -8.75 20.56 21.82
#